data_AF-A0AAD7N2C5-F1
#
_entry.id   AF-A0AAD7N2C5-F1
#
_cell.length_a   1.000
_cell.length_b   1.000
_cell.length_c   1.000
_cell.angle_alpha   90.00
_cell.angle_beta   90.00
_cell.angle_gamma   90.00
#
_symmetry.space_group_name_H-M   'P 1'
#
loop_
_entity.id
_entity.type
_entity.pdbx_description
1 polymer ?
#
loop_
_entity_poly.entity_id
_entity_poly.type
_entity_poly.pdbx_seq_one_letter_code
_entity_poly.pdbx_strand_id
1 'polypeptide(L)'
;MTPCDPIKDGINVVAEPFFIDEDVWGGALLSPIASPNSKRVWSDEEQDSSSGSERDPKRPKTRSVSPIYFTTSSLGTSIDYDTYPQLPYDKDDFQSFHLHPEIVYVDKTRPILKLSDKFRHLLLRPPRFGKTAFLSTLTQFYDIHRAGQFTDRFGSLAVVTDNPDAIPHHSQHLCLSFDFADLLRRFILDYAVELQVRDPKTFLIPVDLDVESKTVGLFEKVFNLVRASSYTLFVGVDDYDAPTLLRSFMHLRYPGIQNDYAGPRDIERLLDSYFWAPIHAGSDVIAKLFVTGTLALPSLPTLTSLHKLGLEVDPGLQLSCGFIEKEALQFSRTFLDQSPSILDLRRTCGEYIFVTENGTGEAVLHPQQLILHIADLSRKPLRWFTPTSFPYLPGIFELVPEESDVPSTVTLNGLIDLLASGTVEIDDVPREFDGTAVTWSVLYDFGALTYDSRGTLRVANGVVLSLIHDHVNTVFTDRYTPQYELSAAFDDFAGNEEEKIAPDPQPLSALFSQILRDQTRRALDNNGMEPIMCGIFQLAMGNTSSAPGWEIDPAILPGVVDARSVVEIRCPQLAEVRRWALKTLTLRGMWRGANPNEEEPSADALRELHSKLIEEDEERLIERPYYTPETGETALVGSYLDPEPDIPVFLAVGGARVLIRRA
;
A
#
# COMPACT_ATOMS: atom_id res chain seq x y z
N MET A 1 -40.53 56.43 -7.37
CA MET A 1 -40.23 57.01 -6.04
C MET A 1 -38.93 56.39 -5.55
N THR A 2 -37.82 57.12 -5.66
CA THR A 2 -36.58 56.86 -4.89
C THR A 2 -36.75 57.44 -3.47
N PRO A 3 -35.82 57.23 -2.51
CA PRO A 3 -35.12 56.01 -2.08
C PRO A 3 -35.10 55.91 -0.52
N CYS A 4 -34.63 54.80 0.08
CA CYS A 4 -34.10 54.84 1.46
C CYS A 4 -32.98 53.81 1.65
N ASP A 5 -31.86 54.33 2.14
CA ASP A 5 -30.57 53.71 2.47
C ASP A 5 -30.59 52.84 3.75
N PRO A 6 -29.53 52.06 4.01
CA PRO A 6 -29.54 50.91 4.92
C PRO A 6 -29.32 51.28 6.39
N ILE A 7 -29.93 50.48 7.27
CA ILE A 7 -29.75 50.55 8.72
C ILE A 7 -28.40 49.92 9.08
N LYS A 8 -27.57 50.75 9.72
CA LYS A 8 -26.41 50.34 10.52
C LYS A 8 -26.91 49.65 11.79
N ASP A 9 -26.52 48.41 12.00
CA ASP A 9 -26.40 47.84 13.35
C ASP A 9 -25.04 47.15 13.46
N GLY A 10 -24.16 47.79 14.21
CA GLY A 10 -22.85 47.25 14.58
C GLY A 10 -23.02 46.29 15.76
N ILE A 11 -22.67 45.03 15.54
CA ILE A 11 -22.38 44.09 16.63
C ILE A 11 -20.87 44.15 16.84
N ASN A 12 -20.46 44.91 17.86
CA ASN A 12 -19.10 44.84 18.41
C ASN A 12 -18.96 43.50 19.13
N VAL A 13 -18.34 42.50 18.47
CA VAL A 13 -17.75 41.35 19.18
C VAL A 13 -16.33 41.77 19.56
N VAL A 14 -16.17 42.20 20.80
CA VAL A 14 -14.86 42.36 21.44
C VAL A 14 -14.33 40.94 21.68
N ALA A 15 -13.44 40.47 20.83
CA ALA A 15 -12.65 39.28 21.11
C ALA A 15 -11.50 39.71 22.05
N GLU A 16 -11.67 39.46 23.35
CA GLU A 16 -10.55 39.49 24.28
C GLU A 16 -9.58 38.33 23.94
N PRO A 17 -8.26 38.56 23.92
CA PRO A 17 -7.30 37.48 23.69
C PRO A 17 -7.30 36.54 24.89
N PHE A 18 -7.83 35.34 24.69
CA PHE A 18 -7.56 34.21 25.58
C PHE A 18 -6.09 33.80 25.39
N PHE A 19 -5.25 34.13 26.38
CA PHE A 19 -3.95 33.51 26.53
C PHE A 19 -4.17 32.04 26.91
N ILE A 20 -3.80 31.14 26.01
CA ILE A 20 -3.64 29.72 26.29
C ILE A 20 -2.12 29.48 26.40
N ASP A 21 -1.70 28.90 27.52
CA ASP A 21 -0.29 28.64 27.86
C ASP A 21 0.51 28.02 26.72
N GLU A 22 1.68 28.60 26.42
CA GLU A 22 2.66 28.14 25.43
C GLU A 22 3.34 26.80 25.78
N ASP A 23 2.98 26.17 26.91
CA ASP A 23 3.61 24.93 27.39
C ASP A 23 3.03 23.63 26.80
N VAL A 24 2.09 23.70 25.84
CA VAL A 24 1.55 22.52 25.14
C VAL A 24 2.30 22.21 23.82
N TRP A 25 3.23 23.07 23.39
CA TRP A 25 4.05 22.90 22.18
C TRP A 25 5.57 22.86 22.47
N GLY A 26 5.96 22.46 23.68
CA GLY A 26 7.37 22.34 24.09
C GLY A 26 7.98 20.99 23.74
N GLY A 27 8.52 20.85 22.51
CA GLY A 27 9.13 19.61 22.02
C GLY A 27 10.24 19.76 20.98
N ALA A 28 10.99 20.87 21.02
CA ALA A 28 12.35 21.06 20.51
C ALA A 28 12.62 20.99 18.97
N LEU A 29 12.31 22.09 18.28
CA LEU A 29 13.17 22.64 17.23
C LEU A 29 13.96 23.82 17.81
N LEU A 30 15.20 23.97 17.35
CA LEU A 30 16.17 25.07 17.54
C LEU A 30 17.18 24.96 18.69
N SER A 31 18.45 24.79 18.33
CA SER A 31 19.57 25.66 18.74
C SER A 31 20.85 25.29 17.91
N PRO A 32 21.98 26.02 17.98
CA PRO A 32 22.42 26.94 16.92
C PRO A 32 23.76 26.56 16.26
N ILE A 33 24.03 27.20 15.12
CA ILE A 33 25.28 27.14 14.36
C ILE A 33 26.48 27.58 15.23
N ALA A 34 27.53 26.77 15.27
CA ALA A 34 28.84 27.14 15.79
C ALA A 34 29.94 26.80 14.77
N SER A 35 30.64 27.83 14.30
CA SER A 35 31.92 27.75 13.57
C SER A 35 33.04 27.19 14.46
N PRO A 36 34.08 26.57 13.87
CA PRO A 36 35.40 27.14 14.10
C PRO A 36 36.33 27.16 12.88
N ASN A 37 36.99 28.30 12.72
CA ASN A 37 38.27 28.46 12.03
C ASN A 37 39.33 27.49 12.61
N SER A 38 40.07 26.79 11.76
CA SER A 38 41.53 26.72 11.94
C SER A 38 42.24 26.46 10.60
N LYS A 39 43.24 27.32 10.35
CA LYS A 39 44.20 27.24 9.25
C LYS A 39 45.07 25.99 9.41
N ARG A 40 45.42 25.32 8.32
CA ARG A 40 46.77 24.74 8.14
C ARG A 40 47.16 24.65 6.66
N VAL A 41 48.45 24.82 6.47
CA VAL A 41 49.20 25.18 5.26
C VAL A 41 49.73 23.92 4.57
N TRP A 42 49.95 24.06 3.26
CA TRP A 42 50.58 23.21 2.22
C TRP A 42 51.53 22.08 2.63
N SER A 43 51.58 21.03 1.79
CA SER A 43 52.78 20.70 0.99
C SER A 43 52.50 19.68 -0.12
N ASP A 44 53.05 19.98 -1.30
CA ASP A 44 53.14 19.20 -2.53
C ASP A 44 53.94 17.88 -2.39
N GLU A 45 53.79 17.00 -3.40
CA GLU A 45 54.78 16.09 -4.04
C GLU A 45 54.08 14.80 -4.49
N GLU A 46 53.79 14.63 -5.78
CA GLU A 46 54.66 14.15 -6.89
C GLU A 46 54.46 12.65 -7.20
N GLN A 47 54.10 12.39 -8.47
CA GLN A 47 54.64 11.35 -9.38
C GLN A 47 54.53 9.86 -8.94
N ASP A 48 54.36 8.85 -9.79
CA ASP A 48 54.40 8.73 -11.23
C ASP A 48 53.80 7.37 -11.64
N SER A 49 53.42 7.29 -12.92
CA SER A 49 53.47 6.15 -13.85
C SER A 49 53.27 4.69 -13.37
N SER A 50 52.41 3.93 -14.06
CA SER A 50 52.89 3.03 -15.12
C SER A 50 51.78 2.14 -15.72
N SER A 51 51.97 1.93 -17.02
CA SER A 51 51.20 1.18 -18.00
C SER A 51 51.15 -0.34 -17.81
N GLY A 52 50.08 -0.98 -18.29
CA GLY A 52 50.07 -2.42 -18.58
C GLY A 52 48.83 -2.87 -19.34
N SER A 53 48.96 -3.04 -20.66
CA SER A 53 47.94 -3.57 -21.56
C SER A 53 47.94 -5.10 -21.58
N GLU A 54 46.77 -5.74 -21.55
CA GLU A 54 46.59 -7.05 -22.19
C GLU A 54 45.13 -7.29 -22.59
N ARG A 55 44.93 -7.85 -23.79
CA ARG A 55 43.64 -8.10 -24.44
C ARG A 55 43.17 -9.52 -24.10
N ASP A 56 41.87 -9.71 -23.90
CA ASP A 56 41.24 -11.02 -23.74
C ASP A 56 40.06 -11.22 -24.73
N PRO A 57 39.69 -12.48 -25.09
CA PRO A 57 38.98 -12.82 -26.33
C PRO A 57 37.44 -12.75 -26.22
N LYS A 58 36.82 -12.58 -27.38
CA LYS A 58 35.36 -12.47 -27.61
C LYS A 58 34.56 -13.64 -27.01
N ARG A 59 33.61 -13.33 -26.10
CA ARG A 59 32.52 -14.22 -25.63
C ARG A 59 31.20 -13.95 -26.37
N PRO A 60 30.30 -14.95 -26.50
CA PRO A 60 29.07 -14.86 -27.30
C PRO A 60 28.01 -13.97 -26.64
N LYS A 61 27.17 -13.35 -27.48
CA LYS A 61 26.10 -12.41 -27.11
C LYS A 61 25.03 -13.08 -26.23
N THR A 62 25.09 -12.88 -24.93
CA THR A 62 23.95 -13.01 -24.02
C THR A 62 23.06 -11.78 -24.14
N ARG A 63 21.74 -11.97 -24.10
CA ARG A 63 20.75 -10.87 -24.00
C ARG A 63 21.12 -10.00 -22.80
N SER A 64 21.41 -8.72 -23.07
CA SER A 64 21.77 -7.71 -22.08
C SER A 64 20.68 -7.59 -21.03
N VAL A 65 20.99 -8.05 -19.82
CA VAL A 65 20.24 -7.79 -18.60
C VAL A 65 20.70 -6.42 -18.12
N SER A 66 19.76 -5.49 -17.90
CA SER A 66 20.08 -4.14 -17.43
C SER A 66 20.76 -4.21 -16.05
N PRO A 67 21.91 -3.54 -15.87
CA PRO A 67 22.60 -3.50 -14.59
C PRO A 67 21.78 -2.67 -13.59
N ILE A 68 21.49 -3.26 -12.43
CA ILE A 68 20.83 -2.56 -11.32
C ILE A 68 21.92 -1.71 -10.62
N TYR A 69 21.85 -0.39 -10.77
CA TYR A 69 22.81 0.55 -10.20
C TYR A 69 22.53 0.83 -8.72
N PHE A 70 23.55 0.62 -7.89
CA PHE A 70 23.63 1.21 -6.55
C PHE A 70 24.53 2.43 -6.64
N THR A 71 24.04 3.61 -6.30
CA THR A 71 24.92 4.75 -6.04
C THR A 71 25.07 4.90 -4.53
N THR A 72 26.17 4.40 -3.95
CA THR A 72 26.77 5.21 -2.88
C THR A 72 27.25 6.46 -3.59
N SER A 73 26.89 7.65 -3.11
CA SER A 73 27.27 8.87 -3.85
C SER A 73 28.80 8.94 -3.93
N SER A 74 29.37 8.62 -5.09
CA SER A 74 30.77 8.88 -5.37
C SER A 74 30.90 10.33 -5.83
N LEU A 75 30.54 11.27 -4.95
CA LEU A 75 31.22 12.56 -4.95
C LEU A 75 32.64 12.25 -4.49
N GLY A 76 33.62 12.54 -5.36
CA GLY A 76 35.02 12.12 -5.23
C GLY A 76 35.75 12.65 -3.99
N THR A 77 35.40 12.12 -2.84
CA THR A 77 36.10 12.25 -1.56
C THR A 77 36.24 10.87 -0.96
N SER A 78 37.43 10.59 -0.44
CA SER A 78 37.78 9.35 0.29
C SER A 78 36.59 8.80 1.06
N ILE A 79 36.15 7.59 0.72
CA ILE A 79 35.11 6.87 1.48
C ILE A 79 35.69 6.66 2.88
N ASP A 80 35.18 7.43 3.83
CA ASP A 80 35.41 7.18 5.24
C ASP A 80 34.70 5.87 5.58
N TYR A 81 35.47 4.83 5.92
CA TYR A 81 34.98 3.48 6.20
C TYR A 81 34.06 3.40 7.44
N ASP A 82 33.78 4.53 8.10
CA ASP A 82 32.94 4.65 9.30
C ASP A 82 31.47 5.03 9.02
N THR A 83 31.06 5.20 7.75
CA THR A 83 29.68 5.64 7.43
C THR A 83 28.77 4.45 7.12
N TYR A 84 27.96 4.02 8.10
CA TYR A 84 26.99 2.94 7.91
C TYR A 84 25.87 3.32 6.94
N PRO A 85 25.41 2.39 6.06
CA PRO A 85 24.23 2.61 5.22
C PRO A 85 23.00 3.01 6.05
N GLN A 86 22.25 3.99 5.55
CA GLN A 86 21.02 4.53 6.14
C GLN A 86 19.80 4.26 5.26
N LEU A 87 18.70 3.87 5.92
CA LEU A 87 17.41 3.67 5.29
C LEU A 87 16.66 5.02 5.11
N PRO A 88 15.94 5.21 3.99
CA PRO A 88 15.23 6.47 3.70
C PRO A 88 13.85 6.52 4.38
N TYR A 89 13.80 6.52 5.71
CA TYR A 89 12.54 6.43 6.48
C TYR A 89 11.54 7.56 6.21
N ASP A 90 12.03 8.78 6.07
CA ASP A 90 11.27 10.04 6.01
C ASP A 90 11.67 10.91 4.81
N LYS A 91 12.44 10.34 3.88
CA LYS A 91 13.02 11.05 2.75
C LYS A 91 12.29 10.71 1.47
N ASP A 92 11.46 11.65 1.04
CA ASP A 92 10.61 11.53 -0.15
C ASP A 92 10.97 12.53 -1.26
N ASP A 93 12.01 13.35 -1.08
CA ASP A 93 12.54 14.25 -2.11
C ASP A 93 13.84 13.70 -2.71
N PHE A 94 13.96 13.74 -4.03
CA PHE A 94 15.12 13.25 -4.78
C PHE A 94 16.44 13.84 -4.29
N GLN A 95 16.49 15.14 -4.01
CA GLN A 95 17.71 15.76 -3.52
C GLN A 95 18.10 15.21 -2.15
N SER A 96 17.12 14.94 -1.29
CA SER A 96 17.33 14.46 0.08
C SER A 96 17.86 13.04 0.18
N PHE A 97 17.53 12.16 -0.77
CA PHE A 97 18.02 10.77 -0.79
C PHE A 97 19.20 10.56 -1.75
N HIS A 98 19.31 11.33 -2.83
CA HIS A 98 20.35 11.14 -3.84
C HIS A 98 21.68 11.81 -3.48
N LEU A 99 21.66 13.01 -2.88
CA LEU A 99 22.89 13.76 -2.57
C LEU A 99 23.57 13.32 -1.26
N HIS A 100 23.03 12.33 -0.59
CA HIS A 100 23.52 11.81 0.68
C HIS A 100 24.13 10.42 0.49
N PRO A 101 25.47 10.28 0.46
CA PRO A 101 26.16 9.02 0.13
C PRO A 101 25.73 7.83 0.96
N GLU A 102 25.38 8.09 2.21
CA GLU A 102 25.01 7.11 3.20
C GLU A 102 23.63 6.49 2.95
N ILE A 103 22.78 7.10 2.12
CA ILE A 103 21.43 6.63 1.89
C ILE A 103 21.39 5.67 0.72
N VAL A 104 20.83 4.50 0.98
CA VAL A 104 20.59 3.52 -0.08
C VAL A 104 19.18 3.71 -0.59
N TYR A 105 19.04 3.74 -1.90
CA TYR A 105 17.76 3.77 -2.60
C TYR A 105 17.89 2.93 -3.89
N VAL A 106 16.75 2.63 -4.50
CA VAL A 106 16.71 1.98 -5.82
C VAL A 106 16.47 3.04 -6.87
N ASP A 107 17.28 3.03 -7.91
CA ASP A 107 17.14 3.92 -9.04
C ASP A 107 15.86 3.58 -9.84
N LYS A 108 14.90 4.51 -9.81
CA LYS A 108 13.63 4.44 -10.53
C LYS A 108 13.56 5.43 -11.71
N THR A 109 14.69 5.85 -12.26
CA THR A 109 14.72 6.81 -13.37
C THR A 109 14.48 6.19 -14.75
N ARG A 110 14.65 4.87 -14.89
CA ARG A 110 14.46 4.18 -16.18
C ARG A 110 13.09 4.42 -16.86
N PRO A 111 11.94 4.44 -16.14
CA PRO A 111 10.64 4.72 -16.76
C PRO A 111 10.56 6.09 -17.44
N ILE A 112 11.39 7.07 -17.04
CA ILE A 112 11.44 8.41 -17.64
C ILE A 112 11.76 8.32 -19.13
N LEU A 113 12.55 7.33 -19.57
CA LEU A 113 12.91 7.10 -20.98
C LEU A 113 11.69 6.87 -21.90
N LYS A 114 10.54 6.50 -21.34
CA LYS A 114 9.30 6.26 -22.10
C LYS A 114 8.40 7.49 -22.19
N LEU A 115 8.68 8.53 -21.40
CA LEU A 115 7.87 9.74 -21.37
C LEU A 115 8.07 10.54 -22.65
N SER A 116 6.96 11.00 -23.22
CA SER A 116 6.96 11.86 -24.39
C SER A 116 7.39 13.30 -24.05
N ASP A 117 7.65 14.10 -25.09
CA ASP A 117 7.99 15.52 -24.91
C ASP A 117 6.82 16.36 -24.36
N LYS A 118 5.59 15.88 -24.50
CA LYS A 118 4.40 16.48 -23.91
C LYS A 118 3.48 15.38 -23.39
N PHE A 119 3.17 15.43 -22.10
CA PHE A 119 2.32 14.43 -21.47
C PHE A 119 1.45 15.05 -20.38
N ARG A 120 0.39 14.32 -20.04
CA ARG A 120 -0.50 14.58 -18.91
C ARG A 120 -0.76 13.25 -18.23
N HIS A 121 -0.04 12.97 -17.15
CA HIS A 121 -0.08 11.66 -16.50
C HIS A 121 -0.71 11.71 -15.12
N LEU A 122 -1.44 10.64 -14.80
CA LEU A 122 -1.94 10.34 -13.46
C LEU A 122 -1.27 9.07 -12.93
N LEU A 123 -0.64 9.17 -11.77
CA LEU A 123 -0.03 8.04 -11.07
C LEU A 123 -0.79 7.75 -9.77
N LEU A 124 -1.60 6.70 -9.78
CA LEU A 124 -2.34 6.22 -8.63
C LEU A 124 -1.62 5.05 -7.97
N ARG A 125 -1.31 5.17 -6.69
CA ARG A 125 -0.77 4.10 -5.86
C ARG A 125 -1.23 4.29 -4.41
N PRO A 126 -1.18 3.23 -3.58
CA PRO A 126 -1.35 3.37 -2.15
C PRO A 126 -0.45 4.46 -1.53
N PRO A 127 -0.80 4.96 -0.33
CA PRO A 127 0.08 5.83 0.44
C PRO A 127 1.46 5.18 0.63
N ARG A 128 2.52 5.99 0.74
CA ARG A 128 3.90 5.50 1.02
C ARG A 128 4.46 4.51 -0.02
N PHE A 129 3.93 4.52 -1.24
CA PHE A 129 4.41 3.68 -2.35
C PHE A 129 5.55 4.34 -3.17
N GLY A 130 6.00 5.54 -2.81
CA GLY A 130 7.09 6.26 -3.51
C GLY A 130 6.65 7.23 -4.60
N LYS A 131 5.37 7.65 -4.61
CA LYS A 131 4.82 8.62 -5.57
C LYS A 131 5.55 9.97 -5.51
N THR A 132 5.65 10.56 -4.33
CA THR A 132 6.34 11.83 -4.05
C THR A 132 7.80 11.80 -4.49
N ALA A 133 8.52 10.71 -4.19
CA ALA A 133 9.92 10.51 -4.60
C ALA A 133 10.09 10.50 -6.12
N PHE A 134 9.20 9.81 -6.83
CA PHE A 134 9.22 9.79 -8.28
C PHE A 134 8.86 11.16 -8.88
N LEU A 135 7.84 11.84 -8.35
CA LEU A 135 7.47 13.19 -8.79
C LEU A 135 8.58 14.21 -8.55
N SER A 136 9.26 14.13 -7.40
CA SER A 136 10.44 14.95 -7.11
C SER A 136 11.56 14.66 -8.12
N THR A 137 11.80 13.39 -8.44
CA THR A 137 12.80 13.01 -9.46
C THR A 137 12.48 13.62 -10.82
N LEU A 138 11.22 13.57 -11.27
CA LEU A 138 10.78 14.22 -12.52
C LEU A 138 10.95 15.74 -12.48
N THR A 139 10.57 16.36 -11.35
CA THR A 139 10.73 17.81 -11.14
C THR A 139 12.19 18.22 -11.30
N GLN A 140 13.11 17.46 -10.71
CA GLN A 140 14.55 17.71 -10.78
C GLN A 140 15.13 17.42 -12.17
N PHE A 141 14.59 16.43 -12.88
CA PHE A 141 15.03 16.03 -14.23
C PHE A 141 14.67 17.09 -15.29
N TYR A 142 13.48 17.68 -15.20
CA TYR A 142 12.97 18.62 -16.21
C TYR A 142 13.30 20.10 -15.93
N ASP A 143 13.72 20.45 -14.72
CA ASP A 143 13.95 21.84 -14.30
C ASP A 143 15.16 22.48 -15.02
N ILE A 144 14.88 23.56 -15.74
CA ILE A 144 15.89 24.36 -16.44
C ILE A 144 16.91 25.01 -15.52
N HIS A 145 16.52 25.38 -14.29
CA HIS A 145 17.43 26.01 -13.34
C HIS A 145 18.55 25.07 -12.87
N ARG A 146 18.36 23.77 -13.08
CA ARG A 146 19.31 22.72 -12.69
C ARG A 146 20.08 22.15 -13.88
N ALA A 147 19.96 22.74 -15.06
CA ALA A 147 20.68 22.30 -16.26
C ALA A 147 22.20 22.15 -16.03
N GLY A 148 22.82 23.08 -15.30
CA GLY A 148 24.24 23.04 -14.98
C GLY A 148 24.67 21.91 -14.02
N GLN A 149 23.71 21.24 -13.37
CA GLN A 149 23.95 20.14 -12.41
C GLN A 149 23.43 18.80 -12.94
N PHE A 150 22.99 18.73 -14.20
CA PHE A 150 22.34 17.53 -14.73
C PHE A 150 23.24 16.30 -14.67
N THR A 151 24.48 16.42 -15.16
CA THR A 151 25.46 15.32 -15.15
C THR A 151 25.74 14.82 -13.74
N ASP A 152 25.87 15.72 -12.76
CA ASP A 152 26.16 15.35 -11.37
C ASP A 152 24.99 14.60 -10.72
N ARG A 153 23.74 14.95 -11.10
CA ARG A 153 22.52 14.38 -10.51
C ARG A 153 22.00 13.13 -11.22
N PHE A 154 22.20 13.02 -12.54
CA PHE A 154 21.61 11.96 -13.34
C PHE A 154 22.63 11.13 -14.12
N GLY A 155 23.89 11.58 -14.22
CA GLY A 155 24.91 10.94 -15.06
C GLY A 155 25.21 9.48 -14.71
N SER A 156 24.99 9.09 -13.46
CA SER A 156 25.16 7.71 -12.98
C SER A 156 23.86 6.89 -12.95
N LEU A 157 22.72 7.51 -13.27
CA LEU A 157 21.39 6.90 -13.16
C LEU A 157 20.96 6.27 -14.49
N ALA A 158 20.08 5.27 -14.41
CA ALA A 158 19.57 4.45 -15.49
C ALA A 158 19.01 5.27 -16.66
N VAL A 159 18.37 6.41 -16.37
CA VAL A 159 17.89 7.33 -17.42
C VAL A 159 19.00 7.86 -18.34
N VAL A 160 20.25 7.91 -17.87
CA VAL A 160 21.43 8.29 -18.67
C VAL A 160 22.23 7.05 -19.11
N THR A 161 22.42 6.08 -18.20
CA THR A 161 23.37 4.98 -18.42
C THR A 161 22.82 3.83 -19.28
N ASP A 162 21.52 3.54 -19.22
CA ASP A 162 20.94 2.41 -19.96
C ASP A 162 20.85 2.68 -21.47
N ASN A 163 20.57 3.94 -21.85
CA ASN A 163 20.46 4.34 -23.25
C ASN A 163 20.79 5.84 -23.46
N PRO A 164 22.09 6.19 -23.55
CA PRO A 164 22.52 7.59 -23.66
C PRO A 164 21.95 8.34 -24.87
N ASP A 165 21.64 7.65 -25.97
CA ASP A 165 21.12 8.24 -27.20
C ASP A 165 19.61 8.52 -27.14
N ALA A 166 18.92 8.00 -26.12
CA ALA A 166 17.46 8.12 -25.96
C ALA A 166 17.05 8.91 -24.70
N ILE A 167 17.97 9.71 -24.12
CA ILE A 167 17.66 10.56 -22.97
C ILE A 167 16.59 11.57 -23.41
N PRO A 168 15.41 11.59 -22.75
CA PRO A 168 14.37 12.56 -23.06
C PRO A 168 14.87 13.99 -22.86
N HIS A 169 14.22 14.93 -23.53
CA HIS A 169 14.50 16.36 -23.35
C HIS A 169 14.43 16.76 -21.86
N HIS A 170 15.60 17.03 -21.28
CA HIS A 170 15.80 17.33 -19.86
C HIS A 170 16.15 18.80 -19.65
N SER A 171 15.91 19.31 -18.44
CA SER A 171 16.27 20.69 -18.05
C SER A 171 15.77 21.78 -19.03
N GLN A 172 14.53 21.65 -19.53
CA GLN A 172 13.95 22.58 -20.51
C GLN A 172 12.79 23.40 -19.96
N HIS A 173 12.25 23.02 -18.80
CA HIS A 173 10.99 23.54 -18.30
C HIS A 173 11.19 24.34 -17.02
N LEU A 174 10.35 25.36 -16.85
CA LEU A 174 10.13 25.98 -15.54
C LEU A 174 9.21 25.03 -14.75
N CYS A 175 9.64 24.60 -13.57
CA CYS A 175 8.91 23.61 -12.77
C CYS A 175 8.03 24.29 -11.71
N LEU A 176 6.75 23.89 -11.66
CA LEU A 176 5.81 24.21 -10.58
C LEU A 176 5.42 22.91 -9.88
N SER A 177 5.65 22.82 -8.58
CA SER A 177 5.29 21.64 -7.78
C SER A 177 4.34 22.04 -6.67
N PHE A 178 3.23 21.30 -6.56
CA PHE A 178 2.20 21.49 -5.54
C PHE A 178 2.09 20.21 -4.71
N ASP A 179 2.05 20.35 -3.39
CA ASP A 179 1.80 19.27 -2.43
C ASP A 179 0.49 19.57 -1.73
N PHE A 180 -0.55 18.82 -2.05
CA PHE A 180 -1.88 19.09 -1.52
C PHE A 180 -2.03 18.62 -0.07
N ALA A 181 -1.25 17.63 0.38
CA ALA A 181 -1.24 17.21 1.78
C ALA A 181 -0.69 18.32 2.68
N ASP A 182 0.37 19.01 2.25
CA ASP A 182 0.96 20.15 2.97
C ASP A 182 0.08 21.41 2.88
N LEU A 183 -0.49 21.69 1.70
CA LEU A 183 -1.40 22.82 1.48
C LEU A 183 -2.53 22.84 2.53
N LEU A 184 -3.16 21.70 2.78
CA LEU A 184 -4.24 21.59 3.78
C LEU A 184 -3.77 21.74 5.21
N ARG A 185 -2.62 21.14 5.56
CA ARG A 185 -2.06 21.26 6.92
C ARG A 185 -1.93 22.72 7.27
N ARG A 186 -1.45 23.53 6.32
CA ARG A 186 -1.36 24.97 6.48
C ARG A 186 -2.76 25.62 6.55
N PHE A 187 -3.72 25.22 5.69
CA PHE A 187 -5.09 25.77 5.71
C PHE A 187 -5.82 25.52 7.05
N ILE A 188 -5.52 24.40 7.70
CA ILE A 188 -6.11 24.03 9.01
C ILE A 188 -5.40 24.78 10.16
N LEU A 189 -4.12 25.09 10.01
CA LEU A 189 -3.30 25.73 11.05
C LEU A 189 -3.33 27.27 11.01
N ASP A 190 -3.58 27.89 9.86
CA ASP A 190 -3.70 29.35 9.71
C ASP A 190 -4.81 29.72 8.70
N TYR A 191 -5.70 30.64 9.08
CA TYR A 191 -6.89 31.05 8.30
C TYR A 191 -6.62 31.83 6.98
N ALA A 192 -5.40 31.79 6.46
CA ALA A 192 -5.06 32.34 5.15
C ALA A 192 -3.79 31.67 4.63
N VAL A 193 -3.92 30.67 3.75
CA VAL A 193 -2.75 30.07 3.12
C VAL A 193 -2.60 30.53 1.69
N GLU A 194 -1.57 31.36 1.51
CA GLU A 194 -0.88 31.56 0.26
C GLU A 194 -0.45 30.20 -0.33
N LEU A 195 -0.78 29.97 -1.60
CA LEU A 195 -0.18 28.93 -2.44
C LEU A 195 1.35 29.16 -2.47
N GLN A 196 2.08 28.55 -1.54
CA GLN A 196 3.53 28.62 -1.55
C GLN A 196 4.08 27.74 -2.67
N VAL A 197 4.61 28.39 -3.70
CA VAL A 197 5.56 27.79 -4.63
C VAL A 197 6.78 27.38 -3.78
N ARG A 198 7.15 26.08 -3.82
CA ARG A 198 8.17 25.49 -2.92
C ARG A 198 9.58 26.08 -3.07
N ASP A 199 9.80 27.00 -4.00
CA ASP A 199 10.98 27.86 -4.09
C ASP A 199 10.68 29.14 -4.91
N PRO A 200 10.32 30.28 -4.28
CA PRO A 200 10.07 31.53 -4.99
C PRO A 200 11.34 32.12 -5.63
N LYS A 201 12.54 31.72 -5.16
CA LYS A 201 13.82 32.29 -5.59
C LYS A 201 14.29 31.77 -6.94
N THR A 202 13.70 30.68 -7.42
CA THR A 202 13.92 30.14 -8.78
C THR A 202 13.04 30.82 -9.83
N PHE A 203 11.99 31.56 -9.43
CA PHE A 203 11.23 32.42 -10.35
C PHE A 203 11.98 33.73 -10.61
N LEU A 204 12.77 33.81 -11.69
CA LEU A 204 13.29 35.09 -12.18
C LEU A 204 12.24 35.83 -13.00
N ILE A 205 11.15 36.23 -12.33
CA ILE A 205 10.44 37.46 -12.63
C ILE A 205 10.16 38.09 -11.27
N PRO A 206 10.74 39.28 -10.95
CA PRO A 206 10.42 39.98 -9.72
C PRO A 206 8.98 40.48 -9.85
N VAL A 207 8.02 39.62 -9.53
CA VAL A 207 6.67 40.06 -9.24
C VAL A 207 6.69 40.39 -7.76
N ASP A 208 6.70 41.69 -7.47
CA ASP A 208 6.27 42.23 -6.17
C ASP A 208 4.84 41.72 -5.97
N LEU A 209 4.71 40.55 -5.34
CA LEU A 209 3.43 40.05 -4.88
C LEU A 209 3.21 40.73 -3.55
N ASP A 210 2.59 41.90 -3.61
CA ASP A 210 2.02 42.57 -2.45
C ASP A 210 0.94 41.65 -1.88
N VAL A 211 1.34 40.88 -0.88
CA VAL A 211 0.59 39.80 -0.23
C VAL A 211 -0.71 40.31 0.43
N GLU A 212 -0.86 41.62 0.56
CA GLU A 212 -2.05 42.24 1.16
C GLU A 212 -3.30 42.27 0.24
N SER A 213 -3.24 41.75 -0.99
CA SER A 213 -4.40 41.74 -1.90
C SER A 213 -4.76 40.36 -2.48
N LYS A 214 -5.92 39.84 -2.03
CA LYS A 214 -6.72 38.71 -2.55
C LYS A 214 -6.14 37.96 -3.76
N THR A 215 -5.80 36.69 -3.53
CA THR A 215 -5.24 35.62 -4.38
C THR A 215 -6.02 35.24 -5.67
N VAL A 216 -6.73 36.17 -6.32
CA VAL A 216 -7.43 35.94 -7.59
C VAL A 216 -6.52 36.35 -8.74
N GLY A 217 -6.14 35.40 -9.60
CA GLY A 217 -5.40 35.66 -10.84
C GLY A 217 -3.89 35.37 -10.84
N LEU A 218 -3.34 34.72 -9.79
CA LEU A 218 -1.91 34.35 -9.76
C LEU A 218 -1.52 33.42 -10.92
N PHE A 219 -2.31 32.37 -11.15
CA PHE A 219 -2.09 31.45 -12.29
C PHE A 219 -2.12 32.19 -13.63
N GLU A 220 -3.07 33.11 -13.82
CA GLU A 220 -3.18 33.90 -15.05
C GLU A 220 -1.93 34.77 -15.28
N LYS A 221 -1.44 35.44 -14.22
CA LYS A 221 -0.18 36.20 -14.28
C LYS A 221 0.99 35.30 -14.67
N VAL A 222 1.16 34.15 -14.01
CA VAL A 222 2.25 33.20 -14.30
C VAL A 222 2.17 32.72 -15.74
N PHE A 223 1.00 32.26 -16.20
CA PHE A 223 0.86 31.75 -17.58
C PHE A 223 1.10 32.84 -18.61
N ASN A 224 0.63 34.08 -18.39
CA ASN A 224 0.89 35.19 -19.31
C ASN A 224 2.38 35.52 -19.40
N LEU A 225 3.12 35.42 -18.30
CA LEU A 225 4.57 35.59 -18.30
C LEU A 225 5.28 34.48 -19.06
N VAL A 226 4.86 33.22 -18.90
CA VAL A 226 5.42 32.10 -19.67
C VAL A 226 5.09 32.25 -21.16
N ARG A 227 3.87 32.66 -21.52
CA ARG A 227 3.47 32.95 -22.92
C ARG A 227 4.32 34.05 -23.55
N ALA A 228 4.72 35.05 -22.76
CA ALA A 228 5.60 36.13 -23.21
C ALA A 228 7.08 35.71 -23.30
N SER A 229 7.41 34.49 -22.87
CA SER A 229 8.76 33.91 -22.88
C SER A 229 8.89 32.81 -23.95
N SER A 230 10.08 32.24 -24.10
CA SER A 230 10.33 31.05 -24.92
C SER A 230 10.25 29.74 -24.11
N TYR A 231 9.89 29.80 -22.84
CA TYR A 231 9.87 28.65 -21.93
C TYR A 231 8.51 27.97 -21.88
N THR A 232 8.48 26.77 -21.33
CA THR A 232 7.26 25.99 -21.08
C THR A 232 7.28 25.47 -19.65
N LEU A 233 6.11 25.09 -19.12
CA LEU A 233 5.96 24.60 -17.75
C LEU A 233 5.97 23.07 -17.67
N PHE A 234 6.64 22.56 -16.65
CA PHE A 234 6.36 21.26 -16.03
C PHE A 234 5.56 21.54 -14.75
N VAL A 235 4.39 20.91 -14.61
CA VAL A 235 3.55 21.03 -13.42
C VAL A 235 3.45 19.67 -12.74
N GLY A 236 3.92 19.59 -11.50
CA GLY A 236 3.76 18.44 -10.62
C GLY A 236 2.69 18.72 -9.56
N VAL A 237 1.75 17.80 -9.37
CA VAL A 237 0.76 17.85 -8.29
C VAL A 237 0.83 16.55 -7.51
N ASP A 238 1.23 16.63 -6.25
CA ASP A 238 1.35 15.49 -5.35
C ASP A 238 0.12 15.36 -4.45
N ASP A 239 -0.30 14.10 -4.22
CA ASP A 239 -1.43 13.72 -3.39
C ASP A 239 -2.68 14.58 -3.63
N TYR A 240 -3.11 14.66 -4.90
CA TYR A 240 -4.20 15.53 -5.38
C TYR A 240 -5.53 15.34 -4.64
N ASP A 241 -5.71 14.17 -4.04
CA ASP A 241 -6.87 13.70 -3.30
C ASP A 241 -6.73 13.86 -1.77
N ALA A 242 -5.55 14.20 -1.25
CA ALA A 242 -5.34 14.47 0.17
C ALA A 242 -6.37 15.44 0.80
N PRO A 243 -6.87 16.49 0.11
CA PRO A 243 -7.92 17.38 0.62
C PRO A 243 -9.20 16.66 1.01
N THR A 244 -9.66 15.78 0.14
CA THR A 244 -10.85 14.97 0.37
C THR A 244 -10.57 13.95 1.48
N LEU A 245 -9.39 13.32 1.47
CA LEU A 245 -9.02 12.29 2.45
C LEU A 245 -8.87 12.85 3.86
N LEU A 246 -8.03 13.87 4.04
CA LEU A 246 -7.72 14.43 5.34
C LEU A 246 -9.00 14.88 6.04
N ARG A 247 -9.91 15.57 5.34
CA ARG A 247 -11.18 15.99 5.93
C ARG A 247 -12.06 14.81 6.33
N SER A 248 -12.17 13.80 5.47
CA SER A 248 -12.96 12.59 5.74
C SER A 248 -12.46 11.85 7.00
N PHE A 249 -11.16 11.91 7.28
CA PHE A 249 -10.55 11.22 8.43
C PHE A 249 -10.26 12.13 9.66
N MET A 250 -10.35 13.46 9.53
CA MET A 250 -10.12 14.40 10.63
C MET A 250 -11.17 14.28 11.73
N HIS A 251 -12.42 13.95 11.37
CA HIS A 251 -13.51 13.73 12.33
C HIS A 251 -13.26 12.52 13.24
N LEU A 252 -12.60 11.49 12.72
CA LEU A 252 -12.23 10.29 13.46
C LEU A 252 -11.08 10.54 14.43
N ARG A 253 -10.09 11.34 14.03
CA ARG A 253 -8.93 11.67 14.89
C ARG A 253 -9.21 12.75 15.93
N TYR A 254 -10.20 13.63 15.71
CA TYR A 254 -10.50 14.76 16.61
C TYR A 254 -12.02 14.97 16.78
N PRO A 255 -12.72 14.09 17.52
CA PRO A 255 -14.19 14.11 17.67
C PRO A 255 -14.77 15.35 18.39
N GLY A 256 -13.94 16.30 18.82
CA GLY A 256 -14.35 17.51 19.55
C GLY A 256 -14.32 18.82 18.75
N ILE A 257 -13.86 18.82 17.49
CA ILE A 257 -13.81 20.04 16.67
C ILE A 257 -15.19 20.26 16.01
N GLN A 258 -15.96 21.23 16.51
CA GLN A 258 -17.27 21.60 15.93
C GLN A 258 -17.16 22.08 14.48
N ASN A 259 -18.14 21.67 13.66
CA ASN A 259 -18.10 21.66 12.20
C ASN A 259 -18.66 22.95 11.55
N ASP A 260 -17.85 24.00 11.48
CA ASP A 260 -18.15 25.18 10.63
C ASP A 260 -17.42 25.15 9.26
N TYR A 261 -16.69 24.07 8.95
CA TYR A 261 -15.92 23.96 7.71
C TYR A 261 -16.66 23.20 6.59
N ALA A 262 -16.36 23.56 5.35
CA ALA A 262 -16.91 23.00 4.13
C ALA A 262 -16.77 21.46 4.05
N GLY A 263 -17.78 20.76 3.48
CA GLY A 263 -17.76 19.30 3.34
C GLY A 263 -16.75 18.82 2.28
N PRO A 264 -16.45 17.51 2.18
CA PRO A 264 -15.52 16.97 1.17
C PRO A 264 -15.84 17.45 -0.26
N ARG A 265 -17.12 17.43 -0.64
CA ARG A 265 -17.60 17.94 -1.93
C ARG A 265 -17.39 19.44 -2.13
N ASP A 266 -17.43 20.23 -1.05
CA ASP A 266 -17.19 21.67 -1.15
C ASP A 266 -15.70 21.97 -1.31
N ILE A 267 -14.83 21.22 -0.61
CA ILE A 267 -13.38 21.28 -0.79
C ILE A 267 -13.01 20.94 -2.24
N GLU A 268 -13.55 19.85 -2.76
CA GLU A 268 -13.31 19.47 -4.16
C GLU A 268 -13.81 20.54 -5.14
N ARG A 269 -15.00 21.12 -4.94
CA ARG A 269 -15.50 22.25 -5.77
C ARG A 269 -14.58 23.48 -5.72
N LEU A 270 -14.04 23.78 -4.54
CA LEU A 270 -13.08 24.87 -4.37
C LEU A 270 -11.80 24.56 -5.15
N LEU A 271 -11.25 23.35 -5.03
CA LEU A 271 -10.07 22.93 -5.80
C LEU A 271 -10.34 22.96 -7.31
N ASP A 272 -11.52 22.52 -7.74
CA ASP A 272 -11.91 22.59 -9.15
C ASP A 272 -11.89 24.02 -9.67
N SER A 273 -12.47 24.94 -8.90
CA SER A 273 -12.62 26.34 -9.29
C SER A 273 -11.32 27.14 -9.21
N TYR A 274 -10.54 26.96 -8.14
CA TYR A 274 -9.38 27.79 -7.81
C TYR A 274 -8.04 27.20 -8.26
N PHE A 275 -7.98 25.90 -8.57
CA PHE A 275 -6.74 25.24 -9.00
C PHE A 275 -6.90 24.58 -10.36
N TRP A 276 -7.80 23.60 -10.51
CA TRP A 276 -7.87 22.79 -11.73
C TRP A 276 -8.38 23.56 -12.94
N ALA A 277 -9.37 24.45 -12.77
CA ALA A 277 -9.83 25.32 -13.86
C ALA A 277 -8.72 26.25 -14.37
N PRO A 278 -7.95 26.95 -13.50
CA PRO A 278 -6.74 27.65 -13.93
C PRO A 278 -5.70 26.76 -14.63
N ILE A 279 -5.34 25.60 -14.07
CA ILE A 279 -4.39 24.66 -14.71
C ILE A 279 -4.87 24.26 -16.10
N HIS A 280 -6.17 23.99 -16.26
CA HIS A 280 -6.77 23.71 -17.56
C HIS A 280 -6.66 24.89 -18.52
N ALA A 281 -6.91 26.12 -18.05
CA ALA A 281 -6.76 27.35 -18.85
C ALA A 281 -5.30 27.65 -19.26
N GLY A 282 -4.31 27.13 -18.53
CA GLY A 282 -2.87 27.23 -18.85
C GLY A 282 -2.33 26.08 -19.72
N SER A 283 -3.20 25.21 -20.25
CA SER A 283 -2.80 23.98 -20.97
C SER A 283 -1.91 24.23 -22.19
N ASP A 284 -1.93 25.43 -22.76
CA ASP A 284 -1.09 25.83 -23.90
C ASP A 284 0.39 26.02 -23.54
N VAL A 285 0.67 26.47 -22.31
CA VAL A 285 2.05 26.66 -21.80
C VAL A 285 2.56 25.51 -20.94
N ILE A 286 1.65 24.68 -20.42
CA ILE A 286 2.00 23.46 -19.67
C ILE A 286 2.33 22.36 -20.66
N ALA A 287 3.62 22.13 -20.88
CA ALA A 287 4.11 21.06 -21.75
C ALA A 287 3.96 19.69 -21.07
N LYS A 288 4.18 19.62 -19.76
CA LYS A 288 4.17 18.38 -18.99
C LYS A 288 3.37 18.58 -17.71
N LEU A 289 2.40 17.71 -17.45
CA LEU A 289 1.61 17.67 -16.22
C LEU A 289 1.70 16.26 -15.62
N PHE A 290 2.12 16.18 -14.36
CA PHE A 290 2.20 14.92 -13.63
C PHE A 290 1.42 15.05 -12.32
N VAL A 291 0.39 14.23 -12.15
CA VAL A 291 -0.48 14.23 -10.97
C VAL A 291 -0.33 12.89 -10.27
N THR A 292 -0.17 12.91 -8.94
CA THR A 292 -0.12 11.70 -8.11
C THR A 292 -1.26 11.72 -7.11
N GLY A 293 -1.76 10.54 -6.75
CA GLY A 293 -2.74 10.37 -5.67
C GLY A 293 -2.98 8.93 -5.30
N THR A 294 -4.00 8.70 -4.49
CA THR A 294 -4.42 7.37 -4.02
C THR A 294 -5.72 6.93 -4.69
N LEU A 295 -6.74 7.79 -4.65
CA LEU A 295 -8.06 7.56 -5.20
C LEU A 295 -8.10 7.72 -6.72
N ALA A 296 -8.96 6.94 -7.38
CA ALA A 296 -9.24 7.09 -8.80
C ALA A 296 -10.04 8.37 -9.12
N LEU A 297 -9.94 8.87 -10.34
CA LEU A 297 -10.71 10.06 -10.76
C LEU A 297 -12.23 9.89 -10.62
N PRO A 298 -12.85 8.74 -10.98
CA PRO A 298 -14.28 8.54 -10.73
C PRO A 298 -14.64 8.63 -9.24
N SER A 299 -13.67 8.51 -8.33
CA SER A 299 -13.87 8.69 -6.89
C SER A 299 -14.19 10.12 -6.48
N LEU A 300 -13.89 11.11 -7.33
CA LEU A 300 -13.90 12.55 -6.99
C LEU A 300 -14.69 13.36 -8.05
N PRO A 301 -16.02 13.13 -8.17
CA PRO A 301 -16.81 13.58 -9.32
C PRO A 301 -16.96 15.10 -9.43
N THR A 302 -16.68 15.86 -8.36
CA THR A 302 -16.80 17.32 -8.42
C THR A 302 -15.55 18.01 -9.01
N LEU A 303 -14.45 17.27 -9.24
CA LEU A 303 -13.23 17.75 -9.91
C LEU A 303 -13.37 17.77 -11.45
N THR A 304 -14.41 18.41 -11.98
CA THR A 304 -14.75 18.39 -13.41
C THR A 304 -13.66 18.96 -14.32
N SER A 305 -12.91 19.94 -13.86
CA SER A 305 -11.81 20.57 -14.59
C SER A 305 -10.58 19.68 -14.63
N LEU A 306 -10.34 18.87 -13.58
CA LEU A 306 -9.33 17.81 -13.59
C LEU A 306 -9.65 16.76 -14.65
N HIS A 307 -10.91 16.32 -14.77
CA HIS A 307 -11.33 15.39 -15.83
C HIS A 307 -11.07 15.94 -17.24
N LYS A 308 -11.26 17.25 -17.46
CA LYS A 308 -11.01 17.89 -18.76
C LYS A 308 -9.53 17.94 -19.15
N LEU A 309 -8.61 17.76 -18.20
CA LEU A 309 -7.17 17.73 -18.49
C LEU A 309 -6.75 16.49 -19.29
N GLY A 310 -7.60 15.47 -19.40
CA GLY A 310 -7.28 14.26 -20.16
C GLY A 310 -6.04 13.55 -19.61
N LEU A 311 -5.99 13.38 -18.28
CA LEU A 311 -4.89 12.66 -17.64
C LEU A 311 -4.91 11.18 -18.04
N GLU A 312 -3.76 10.68 -18.45
CA GLU A 312 -3.57 9.28 -18.87
C GLU A 312 -2.81 8.50 -17.79
N VAL A 313 -3.28 7.27 -17.51
CA VAL A 313 -2.54 6.30 -16.69
C VAL A 313 -1.67 5.47 -17.63
N ASP A 314 -0.38 5.78 -17.70
CA ASP A 314 0.55 5.10 -18.61
C ASP A 314 1.04 3.75 -18.02
N PRO A 315 0.76 2.59 -18.69
CA PRO A 315 1.33 1.30 -18.30
C PRO A 315 2.87 1.29 -18.24
N GLY A 316 3.53 2.16 -19.02
CA GLY A 316 4.98 2.36 -19.00
C GLY A 316 5.55 2.80 -17.66
N LEU A 317 4.72 3.44 -16.82
CA LEU A 317 5.04 3.91 -15.47
C LEU A 317 4.71 2.89 -14.38
N GLN A 318 4.28 1.67 -14.73
CA GLN A 318 3.83 0.70 -13.71
C GLN A 318 4.90 0.44 -12.63
N LEU A 319 6.17 0.39 -13.04
CA LEU A 319 7.34 0.11 -12.20
C LEU A 319 8.06 1.38 -11.68
N SER A 320 7.47 2.57 -11.85
CA SER A 320 8.03 3.83 -11.31
C SER A 320 8.03 3.88 -9.79
N CYS A 321 7.20 3.06 -9.16
CA CYS A 321 6.98 2.97 -7.72
C CYS A 321 6.90 1.51 -7.30
N GLY A 322 7.23 1.21 -6.04
CA GLY A 322 7.33 -0.17 -5.55
C GLY A 322 8.67 -0.85 -5.89
N PHE A 323 8.92 -2.00 -5.26
CA PHE A 323 10.10 -2.81 -5.53
C PHE A 323 9.71 -4.08 -6.29
N ILE A 324 10.34 -4.37 -7.42
CA ILE A 324 10.28 -5.74 -7.95
C ILE A 324 11.13 -6.65 -7.07
N GLU A 325 10.90 -7.96 -7.11
CA GLU A 325 11.57 -8.93 -6.23
C GLU A 325 13.10 -8.83 -6.27
N LYS A 326 13.67 -8.65 -7.47
CA LYS A 326 15.11 -8.52 -7.65
C LYS A 326 15.65 -7.28 -6.95
N GLU A 327 14.96 -6.15 -7.07
CA GLU A 327 15.33 -4.90 -6.40
C GLU A 327 15.23 -5.06 -4.88
N ALA A 328 14.16 -5.68 -4.38
CA ALA A 328 13.97 -5.88 -2.95
C ALA A 328 15.05 -6.76 -2.32
N LEU A 329 15.41 -7.86 -2.99
CA LEU A 329 16.50 -8.75 -2.54
C LEU A 329 17.85 -8.02 -2.56
N GLN A 330 18.12 -7.23 -3.61
CA GLN A 330 19.36 -6.46 -3.69
C GLN A 330 19.42 -5.39 -2.60
N PHE A 331 18.35 -4.61 -2.44
CA PHE A 331 18.23 -3.58 -1.41
C PHE A 331 18.43 -4.19 -0.01
N SER A 332 17.80 -5.32 0.27
CA SER A 332 17.96 -6.05 1.54
C SER A 332 19.41 -6.46 1.80
N ARG A 333 20.10 -7.01 0.79
CA ARG A 333 21.51 -7.43 0.89
C ARG A 333 22.48 -6.29 1.19
N THR A 334 22.13 -5.05 0.83
CA THR A 334 22.99 -3.89 1.12
C THR A 334 22.97 -3.53 2.61
N PHE A 335 21.91 -3.91 3.34
CA PHE A 335 21.74 -3.57 4.76
C PHE A 335 21.91 -4.75 5.71
N LEU A 336 21.67 -5.97 5.23
CA LEU A 336 21.66 -7.18 6.05
C LEU A 336 22.87 -8.06 5.70
N ASP A 337 23.53 -8.59 6.72
CA ASP A 337 24.61 -9.58 6.56
C ASP A 337 24.12 -10.92 5.97
N GLN A 338 22.80 -11.16 6.04
CA GLN A 338 22.13 -12.34 5.48
C GLN A 338 20.97 -11.90 4.58
N SER A 339 20.76 -12.60 3.46
CA SER A 339 19.63 -12.30 2.58
C SER A 339 18.33 -12.85 3.19
N PRO A 340 17.28 -12.03 3.36
CA PRO A 340 15.98 -12.55 3.77
C PRO A 340 15.40 -13.48 2.69
N SER A 341 14.52 -14.39 3.09
CA SER A 341 13.79 -15.23 2.14
C SER A 341 12.85 -14.35 1.30
N ILE A 342 12.75 -14.64 0.01
CA ILE A 342 11.79 -13.94 -0.86
C ILE A 342 10.34 -14.20 -0.41
N LEU A 343 10.07 -15.37 0.17
CA LEU A 343 8.75 -15.68 0.71
C LEU A 343 8.39 -14.75 1.87
N ASP A 344 9.35 -14.47 2.77
CA ASP A 344 9.13 -13.57 3.91
C ASP A 344 8.89 -12.14 3.44
N LEU A 345 9.64 -11.69 2.42
CA LEU A 345 9.43 -10.38 1.80
C LEU A 345 8.06 -10.27 1.15
N ARG A 346 7.62 -11.29 0.39
CA ARG A 346 6.29 -11.32 -0.24
C ARG A 346 5.17 -11.27 0.80
N ARG A 347 5.30 -12.03 1.89
CA ARG A 347 4.29 -12.07 2.96
C ARG A 347 4.22 -10.76 3.76
N THR A 348 5.36 -10.16 4.06
CA THR A 348 5.44 -8.93 4.88
C THR A 348 5.11 -7.69 4.06
N CYS A 349 5.67 -7.58 2.86
CA CYS A 349 5.57 -6.39 2.03
C CYS A 349 4.38 -6.43 1.08
N GLY A 350 3.80 -7.59 0.81
CA GLY A 350 2.68 -7.80 -0.09
C GLY A 350 3.06 -7.74 -1.58
N GLU A 351 2.37 -8.52 -2.40
CA GLU A 351 2.54 -8.54 -3.85
C GLU A 351 1.46 -7.69 -4.51
N TYR A 352 1.75 -6.40 -4.71
CA TYR A 352 0.79 -5.48 -5.29
C TYR A 352 0.78 -5.60 -6.81
N ILE A 353 -0.38 -5.96 -7.35
CA ILE A 353 -0.63 -6.02 -8.80
C ILE A 353 -1.50 -4.82 -9.16
N PHE A 354 -0.92 -3.90 -9.92
CA PHE A 354 -1.64 -2.76 -10.48
C PHE A 354 -2.08 -3.09 -11.90
N VAL A 355 -3.37 -3.41 -12.04
CA VAL A 355 -3.97 -3.85 -13.31
C VAL A 355 -3.98 -2.69 -14.31
N THR A 356 -3.50 -2.96 -15.52
CA THR A 356 -3.61 -2.06 -16.68
C THR A 356 -4.63 -2.64 -17.66
N GLU A 357 -5.06 -1.86 -18.66
CA GLU A 357 -6.05 -2.28 -19.69
C GLU A 357 -5.68 -3.61 -20.40
N ASN A 358 -4.41 -4.03 -20.33
CA ASN A 358 -3.90 -5.27 -20.94
C ASN A 358 -3.80 -6.47 -19.97
N GLY A 359 -4.29 -6.34 -18.73
CA GLY A 359 -4.64 -7.49 -17.89
C GLY A 359 -3.54 -8.18 -17.07
N THR A 360 -2.26 -7.80 -17.16
CA THR A 360 -1.22 -8.36 -16.24
C THR A 360 -0.15 -7.33 -15.91
N GLY A 361 -0.16 -6.82 -14.68
CA GLY A 361 0.94 -6.04 -14.14
C GLY A 361 1.95 -6.93 -13.42
N GLU A 362 3.26 -6.65 -13.58
CA GLU A 362 4.29 -7.28 -12.71
C GLU A 362 4.04 -6.89 -11.23
N ALA A 363 4.13 -7.87 -10.34
CA ALA A 363 3.93 -7.66 -8.91
C ALA A 363 5.07 -6.82 -8.32
N VAL A 364 4.70 -5.87 -7.47
CA VAL A 364 5.66 -5.00 -6.77
C VAL A 364 5.40 -5.03 -5.27
N LEU A 365 6.48 -5.01 -4.49
CA LEU A 365 6.47 -5.00 -3.03
C LEU A 365 6.34 -3.57 -2.50
N HIS A 366 5.63 -3.42 -1.38
CA HIS A 366 5.42 -2.12 -0.75
C HIS A 366 6.73 -1.53 -0.19
N PRO A 367 7.18 -0.34 -0.65
CA PRO A 367 8.44 0.28 -0.26
C PRO A 367 8.61 0.50 1.24
N GLN A 368 7.65 1.17 1.89
CA GLN A 368 7.75 1.49 3.32
C GLN A 368 7.79 0.22 4.17
N GLN A 369 6.97 -0.79 3.85
CA GLN A 369 7.00 -2.07 4.57
C GLN A 369 8.34 -2.78 4.41
N LEU A 370 8.92 -2.78 3.21
CA LEU A 370 10.25 -3.35 2.99
C LEU A 370 11.31 -2.63 3.84
N ILE A 371 11.28 -1.30 3.88
CA ILE A 371 12.20 -0.49 4.69
C ILE A 371 12.06 -0.81 6.18
N LEU A 372 10.82 -0.86 6.69
CA LEU A 372 10.53 -1.19 8.09
C LEU A 372 10.97 -2.61 8.45
N HIS A 373 10.69 -3.57 7.57
CA HIS A 373 11.06 -4.96 7.79
C HIS A 373 12.58 -5.17 7.80
N ILE A 374 13.31 -4.51 6.90
CA ILE A 374 14.78 -4.55 6.90
C ILE A 374 15.34 -3.87 8.15
N ALA A 375 14.75 -2.76 8.59
CA ALA A 375 15.16 -2.09 9.83
C ALA A 375 15.04 -3.04 11.03
N ASP A 376 13.89 -3.72 11.15
CA ASP A 376 13.63 -4.71 12.19
C ASP A 376 14.62 -5.88 12.15
N LEU A 377 14.84 -6.49 10.97
CA LEU A 377 15.82 -7.57 10.78
C LEU A 377 17.26 -7.13 11.10
N SER A 378 17.61 -5.88 10.80
CA SER A 378 18.93 -5.34 11.12
C SER A 378 19.14 -5.05 12.62
N ARG A 379 18.09 -5.21 13.45
CA ARG A 379 18.04 -4.85 14.87
C ARG A 379 18.45 -3.40 15.15
N LYS A 380 18.42 -2.54 14.13
CA LYS A 380 18.69 -1.11 14.30
C LYS A 380 17.39 -0.46 14.79
N PRO A 381 17.45 0.40 15.82
CA PRO A 381 16.26 1.05 16.31
C PRO A 381 15.66 1.93 15.21
N LEU A 382 14.33 1.83 15.06
CA LEU A 382 13.57 2.78 14.26
C LEU A 382 13.80 4.19 14.81
N ARG A 383 13.77 5.20 13.93
CA ARG A 383 13.79 6.60 14.37
C ARG A 383 12.50 6.91 15.11
N TRP A 384 12.57 7.83 16.08
CA TRP A 384 11.44 8.27 16.89
C TRP A 384 10.24 8.76 16.06
N PHE A 385 10.47 9.20 14.82
CA PHE A 385 9.43 9.56 13.84
C PHE A 385 9.54 8.68 12.59
N THR A 386 9.24 7.40 12.73
CA THR A 386 9.17 6.51 11.56
C THR A 386 7.74 6.47 11.03
N PRO A 387 7.48 6.87 9.78
CA PRO A 387 6.14 6.84 9.21
C PRO A 387 5.58 5.42 9.12
N THR A 388 4.29 5.27 9.43
CA THR A 388 3.57 4.02 9.20
C THR A 388 3.29 3.82 7.71
N SER A 389 3.27 2.56 7.26
CA SER A 389 3.02 2.23 5.85
C SER A 389 1.57 2.47 5.43
N PHE A 390 0.61 2.26 6.34
CA PHE A 390 -0.82 2.36 6.09
C PHE A 390 -1.49 3.40 6.99
N PRO A 391 -1.23 4.70 6.80
CA PRO A 391 -1.66 5.75 7.73
C PRO A 391 -3.18 5.97 7.80
N TYR A 392 -3.91 5.60 6.73
CA TYR A 392 -5.35 5.84 6.60
C TYR A 392 -6.21 4.59 6.89
N LEU A 393 -5.66 3.37 6.75
CA LEU A 393 -6.43 2.14 6.91
C LEU A 393 -7.16 2.02 8.26
N PRO A 394 -6.57 2.38 9.42
CA PRO A 394 -7.30 2.34 10.68
C PRO A 394 -8.59 3.19 10.66
N GLY A 395 -8.50 4.43 10.16
CA GLY A 395 -9.67 5.31 10.05
C GLY A 395 -10.66 4.85 8.97
N ILE A 396 -10.19 4.20 7.90
CA ILE A 396 -11.09 3.61 6.88
C ILE A 396 -11.87 2.44 7.48
N PHE A 397 -11.22 1.57 8.26
CA PHE A 397 -11.92 0.47 8.92
C PHE A 397 -12.96 0.97 9.93
N GLU A 398 -12.69 2.05 10.67
CA GLU A 398 -13.71 2.67 11.54
C GLU A 398 -14.99 3.13 10.80
N LEU A 399 -14.93 3.35 9.48
CA LEU A 399 -16.10 3.70 8.65
C LEU A 399 -16.87 2.47 8.13
N VAL A 400 -16.36 1.26 8.33
CA VAL A 400 -17.01 0.03 7.86
C VAL A 400 -18.19 -0.31 8.80
N PRO A 401 -19.44 -0.27 8.31
CA PRO A 401 -20.59 -0.61 9.15
C PRO A 401 -20.71 -2.13 9.35
N GLU A 402 -21.43 -2.54 10.39
CA GLU A 402 -21.75 -3.96 10.60
C GLU A 402 -22.58 -4.55 9.45
N GLU A 403 -23.59 -3.79 9.00
CA GLU A 403 -24.50 -4.13 7.92
C GLU A 403 -24.78 -2.90 7.04
N SER A 404 -25.13 -3.14 5.78
CA SER A 404 -25.49 -2.10 4.82
C SER A 404 -26.50 -2.66 3.81
N ASP A 405 -27.51 -1.85 3.47
CA ASP A 405 -28.45 -2.15 2.39
C ASP A 405 -27.86 -1.84 1.00
N VAL A 406 -26.71 -1.16 0.95
CA VAL A 406 -26.03 -0.80 -0.29
C VAL A 406 -25.08 -1.93 -0.69
N PRO A 407 -25.33 -2.64 -1.81
CA PRO A 407 -24.57 -3.85 -2.16
C PRO A 407 -23.06 -3.64 -2.37
N SER A 408 -22.66 -2.44 -2.79
CA SER A 408 -21.25 -2.09 -3.04
C SER A 408 -20.46 -1.72 -1.79
N THR A 409 -21.14 -1.53 -0.65
CA THR A 409 -20.50 -1.14 0.61
C THR A 409 -19.90 -2.36 1.28
N VAL A 410 -18.62 -2.27 1.62
CA VAL A 410 -17.95 -3.24 2.47
C VAL A 410 -18.56 -3.14 3.87
N THR A 411 -19.03 -4.28 4.36
CA THR A 411 -19.53 -4.43 5.72
C THR A 411 -18.53 -5.24 6.54
N LEU A 412 -18.67 -5.22 7.86
CA LEU A 412 -17.90 -6.08 8.74
C LEU A 412 -18.11 -7.56 8.41
N ASN A 413 -19.35 -7.89 8.03
CA ASN A 413 -19.71 -9.19 7.48
C ASN A 413 -18.92 -9.54 6.23
N GLY A 414 -18.78 -8.60 5.28
CA GLY A 414 -17.98 -8.79 4.08
C GLY A 414 -16.49 -8.99 4.40
N LEU A 415 -15.94 -8.29 5.40
CA LEU A 415 -14.56 -8.51 5.85
C LEU A 415 -14.36 -9.91 6.47
N ILE A 416 -15.32 -10.40 7.26
CA ILE A 416 -15.31 -11.78 7.78
C ILE A 416 -15.34 -12.78 6.62
N ASP A 417 -16.21 -12.56 5.63
CA ASP A 417 -16.32 -13.44 4.46
C ASP A 417 -15.01 -13.43 3.64
N LEU A 418 -14.35 -12.27 3.49
CA LEU A 418 -13.02 -12.14 2.87
C LEU A 418 -11.96 -12.94 3.64
N LEU A 419 -11.95 -12.88 4.98
CA LEU A 419 -11.01 -13.66 5.78
C LEU A 419 -11.29 -15.17 5.67
N ALA A 420 -12.56 -15.57 5.69
CA ALA A 420 -12.99 -16.96 5.61
C ALA A 420 -12.63 -17.63 4.27
N SER A 421 -12.87 -16.92 3.16
CA SER A 421 -12.64 -17.42 1.80
C SER A 421 -11.25 -17.08 1.25
N GLY A 422 -10.58 -16.08 1.84
CA GLY A 422 -9.28 -15.56 1.43
C GLY A 422 -9.30 -14.63 0.22
N THR A 423 -10.41 -14.58 -0.52
CA THR A 423 -10.54 -13.77 -1.73
C THR A 423 -11.96 -13.22 -1.85
N VAL A 424 -12.11 -12.09 -2.53
CA VAL A 424 -13.42 -11.54 -2.88
C VAL A 424 -13.45 -11.21 -4.37
N GLU A 425 -14.53 -11.60 -5.02
CA GLU A 425 -14.81 -11.17 -6.39
C GLU A 425 -15.35 -9.74 -6.38
N ILE A 426 -14.87 -8.93 -7.31
CA ILE A 426 -15.42 -7.60 -7.54
C ILE A 426 -16.22 -7.64 -8.84
N ASP A 427 -17.53 -7.49 -8.73
CA ASP A 427 -18.40 -7.08 -9.83
C ASP A 427 -18.19 -5.58 -10.07
N ASP A 428 -17.65 -5.15 -11.21
CA ASP A 428 -17.41 -3.75 -11.66
C ASP A 428 -17.99 -2.65 -10.71
N VAL A 429 -17.37 -2.47 -9.54
CA VAL A 429 -17.95 -1.68 -8.44
C VAL A 429 -17.69 -0.19 -8.73
N PRO A 430 -18.66 0.71 -8.47
CA PRO A 430 -18.43 2.14 -8.54
C PRO A 430 -17.20 2.53 -7.72
N ARG A 431 -16.23 3.18 -8.35
CA ARG A 431 -15.02 3.68 -7.69
C ARG A 431 -15.30 4.93 -6.83
N GLU A 432 -16.55 5.31 -6.62
CA GLU A 432 -16.93 6.52 -5.88
C GLU A 432 -16.58 6.41 -4.39
N PHE A 433 -15.83 7.38 -3.86
CA PHE A 433 -15.57 7.50 -2.42
C PHE A 433 -15.86 8.93 -1.96
N ASP A 434 -16.99 9.11 -1.31
CA ASP A 434 -17.42 10.43 -0.79
C ASP A 434 -17.07 10.65 0.69
N GLY A 435 -16.26 9.76 1.26
CA GLY A 435 -15.86 9.79 2.67
C GLY A 435 -16.86 9.10 3.62
N THR A 436 -17.94 8.49 3.11
CA THR A 436 -18.97 7.87 3.96
C THR A 436 -19.15 6.38 3.77
N ALA A 437 -18.97 5.86 2.55
CA ALA A 437 -19.11 4.43 2.25
C ALA A 437 -17.79 3.85 1.77
N VAL A 438 -17.31 2.81 2.45
CA VAL A 438 -16.10 2.07 2.04
C VAL A 438 -16.51 0.99 1.04
N THR A 439 -15.84 0.92 -0.10
CA THR A 439 -16.02 -0.14 -1.11
C THR A 439 -14.76 -0.99 -1.24
N TRP A 440 -14.85 -2.15 -1.90
CA TRP A 440 -13.68 -3.00 -2.15
C TRP A 440 -12.60 -2.28 -2.98
N SER A 441 -13.00 -1.41 -3.91
CA SER A 441 -12.05 -0.60 -4.70
C SER A 441 -11.32 0.42 -3.83
N VAL A 442 -12.00 1.01 -2.84
CA VAL A 442 -11.36 1.93 -1.88
C VAL A 442 -10.32 1.18 -1.06
N LEU A 443 -10.65 0.00 -0.55
CA LEU A 443 -9.66 -0.83 0.17
C LEU A 443 -8.46 -1.22 -0.70
N TYR A 444 -8.68 -1.46 -2.00
CA TYR A 444 -7.59 -1.67 -2.96
C TYR A 444 -6.73 -0.41 -3.17
N ASP A 445 -7.34 0.75 -3.42
CA ASP A 445 -6.65 2.02 -3.66
C ASP A 445 -5.75 2.41 -2.48
N PHE A 446 -6.21 2.14 -1.25
CA PHE A 446 -5.44 2.37 -0.02
C PHE A 446 -4.43 1.28 0.33
N GLY A 447 -4.32 0.24 -0.49
CA GLY A 447 -3.35 -0.84 -0.33
C GLY A 447 -3.72 -1.88 0.73
N ALA A 448 -4.98 -1.94 1.16
CA ALA A 448 -5.45 -3.04 1.99
C ALA A 448 -5.55 -4.35 1.18
N LEU A 449 -5.92 -4.24 -0.10
CA LEU A 449 -6.14 -5.38 -0.99
C LEU A 449 -5.23 -5.33 -2.21
N THR A 450 -5.02 -6.48 -2.83
CA THR A 450 -4.31 -6.64 -4.12
C THR A 450 -4.97 -7.72 -4.96
N TYR A 451 -4.80 -7.67 -6.28
CA TYR A 451 -5.26 -8.72 -7.17
C TYR A 451 -4.43 -9.99 -7.03
N ASP A 452 -5.08 -11.14 -7.19
CA ASP A 452 -4.42 -12.42 -7.42
C ASP A 452 -4.29 -12.73 -8.93
N SER A 453 -3.78 -13.91 -9.26
CA SER A 453 -3.63 -14.36 -10.66
C SER A 453 -4.96 -14.71 -11.36
N ARG A 454 -6.05 -14.84 -10.60
CA ARG A 454 -7.40 -15.17 -11.09
C ARG A 454 -8.24 -13.90 -11.31
N GLY A 455 -7.74 -12.73 -10.92
CA GLY A 455 -8.44 -11.45 -11.02
C GLY A 455 -9.36 -11.14 -9.83
N THR A 456 -9.27 -11.92 -8.75
CA THR A 456 -9.98 -11.64 -7.49
C THR A 456 -9.12 -10.77 -6.58
N LEU A 457 -9.72 -10.11 -5.58
CA LEU A 457 -8.98 -9.38 -4.57
C LEU A 457 -8.71 -10.23 -3.34
N ARG A 458 -7.50 -10.07 -2.78
CA ARG A 458 -7.09 -10.67 -1.51
C ARG A 458 -6.43 -9.64 -0.60
N VAL A 459 -6.32 -9.97 0.69
CA VAL A 459 -5.56 -9.16 1.67
C VAL A 459 -4.10 -9.03 1.21
N ALA A 460 -3.59 -7.80 1.21
CA ALA A 460 -2.32 -7.50 0.57
C ALA A 460 -1.10 -8.07 1.31
N ASN A 461 -1.08 -8.01 2.64
CA ASN A 461 0.05 -8.46 3.49
C ASN A 461 -0.37 -8.68 4.94
N GLY A 462 0.52 -9.25 5.73
CA GLY A 462 0.27 -9.57 7.14
C GLY A 462 -0.01 -8.35 8.03
N VAL A 463 0.55 -7.18 7.73
CA VAL A 463 0.26 -5.95 8.51
C VAL A 463 -1.18 -5.50 8.29
N VAL A 464 -1.67 -5.55 7.05
CA VAL A 464 -3.08 -5.26 6.76
C VAL A 464 -3.98 -6.32 7.41
N LEU A 465 -3.60 -7.59 7.34
CA LEU A 465 -4.35 -8.66 7.96
C LEU A 465 -4.56 -8.42 9.46
N SER A 466 -3.51 -8.01 10.18
CA SER A 466 -3.61 -7.61 11.59
C SER A 466 -4.58 -6.45 11.81
N LEU A 467 -4.55 -5.41 10.97
CA LEU A 467 -5.50 -4.29 11.06
C LEU A 467 -6.95 -4.72 10.83
N ILE A 468 -7.20 -5.65 9.90
CA ILE A 468 -8.54 -6.20 9.68
C ILE A 468 -8.98 -7.01 10.89
N HIS A 469 -8.10 -7.85 11.45
CA HIS A 469 -8.40 -8.59 12.68
C HIS A 469 -8.77 -7.67 13.82
N ASP A 470 -7.94 -6.66 14.12
CA ASP A 470 -8.20 -5.67 15.18
C ASP A 470 -9.60 -5.05 15.08
N HIS A 471 -10.07 -4.83 13.85
CA HIS A 471 -11.41 -4.29 13.59
C HIS A 471 -12.54 -5.33 13.71
N VAL A 472 -12.39 -6.49 13.06
CA VAL A 472 -13.41 -7.57 13.01
C VAL A 472 -13.60 -8.25 14.36
N ASN A 473 -12.56 -8.29 15.20
CA ASN A 473 -12.55 -9.02 16.45
C ASN A 473 -13.69 -8.62 17.39
N THR A 474 -14.03 -7.33 17.46
CA THR A 474 -15.11 -6.81 18.33
C THR A 474 -16.44 -7.54 18.13
N VAL A 475 -16.76 -7.94 16.89
CA VAL A 475 -18.01 -8.62 16.56
C VAL A 475 -17.82 -10.12 16.39
N PHE A 476 -16.65 -10.59 15.97
CA PHE A 476 -16.40 -12.03 15.83
C PHE A 476 -16.44 -12.74 17.20
N THR A 477 -15.86 -12.16 18.25
CA THR A 477 -15.91 -12.73 19.61
C THR A 477 -17.30 -12.79 20.21
N ASP A 478 -18.22 -11.94 19.76
CA ASP A 478 -19.61 -11.96 20.24
C ASP A 478 -20.43 -13.06 19.54
N ARG A 479 -20.05 -13.46 18.32
CA ARG A 479 -20.78 -14.43 17.49
C ARG A 479 -20.32 -15.88 17.68
N TYR A 480 -19.03 -16.08 17.81
CA TYR A 480 -18.41 -17.39 18.00
C TYR A 480 -17.92 -17.46 19.45
N THR A 481 -18.16 -18.61 20.11
CA THR A 481 -18.10 -18.80 21.55
C THR A 481 -16.81 -18.28 22.20
N PRO A 482 -16.83 -17.93 23.51
CA PRO A 482 -15.76 -17.21 24.18
C PRO A 482 -14.40 -17.85 23.96
N GLN A 483 -13.35 -17.02 23.94
CA GLN A 483 -11.93 -17.37 23.91
C GLN A 483 -11.56 -18.63 24.74
N TYR A 484 -12.27 -18.88 25.83
CA TYR A 484 -12.15 -20.06 26.68
C TYR A 484 -12.44 -21.40 25.98
N GLU A 485 -13.42 -21.49 25.08
CA GLU A 485 -13.72 -22.75 24.36
C GLU A 485 -12.64 -23.07 23.33
N LEU A 486 -12.13 -22.05 22.64
CA LEU A 486 -10.97 -22.19 21.74
C LEU A 486 -9.75 -22.68 22.52
N SER A 487 -9.40 -22.00 23.61
CA SER A 487 -8.26 -22.38 24.44
C SER A 487 -8.38 -23.83 24.93
N ALA A 488 -9.54 -24.23 25.47
CA ALA A 488 -9.77 -25.58 25.95
C ALA A 488 -9.63 -26.63 24.83
N ALA A 489 -10.19 -26.36 23.64
CA ALA A 489 -10.08 -27.25 22.50
C ALA A 489 -8.63 -27.42 22.00
N PHE A 490 -7.79 -26.38 22.11
CA PHE A 490 -6.36 -26.47 21.82
C PHE A 490 -5.59 -27.26 22.87
N ASP A 491 -5.91 -27.07 24.14
CA ASP A 491 -5.31 -27.83 25.25
C ASP A 491 -5.62 -29.33 25.10
N ASP A 492 -6.88 -29.66 24.78
CA ASP A 492 -7.29 -31.04 24.49
C ASP A 492 -6.56 -31.62 23.27
N PHE A 493 -6.39 -30.85 22.19
CA PHE A 493 -5.66 -31.28 20.99
C PHE A 493 -4.16 -31.51 21.25
N ALA A 494 -3.54 -30.66 22.06
CA ALA A 494 -2.15 -30.78 22.46
C ALA A 494 -1.94 -32.01 23.36
N GLY A 495 -2.89 -32.25 24.29
CA GLY A 495 -2.74 -33.22 25.38
C GLY A 495 -1.73 -32.76 26.42
N ASN A 496 -1.59 -33.51 27.51
CA ASN A 496 -0.62 -33.21 28.57
C ASN A 496 0.11 -34.48 29.01
N GLU A 497 1.41 -34.58 28.71
CA GLU A 497 2.23 -35.73 29.08
C GLU A 497 2.50 -35.82 30.58
N GLU A 498 2.62 -34.68 31.29
CA GLU A 498 2.84 -34.65 32.74
C GLU A 498 1.57 -35.08 33.50
N GLU A 499 0.40 -34.69 33.01
CA GLU A 499 -0.90 -35.01 33.61
C GLU A 499 -1.54 -36.30 33.07
N LYS A 500 -0.89 -36.98 32.10
CA LYS A 500 -1.38 -38.18 31.41
C LYS A 500 -2.74 -37.99 30.71
N ILE A 501 -3.00 -36.79 30.22
CA ILE A 501 -4.20 -36.48 29.42
C ILE A 501 -3.89 -36.84 27.97
N ALA A 502 -4.62 -37.82 27.44
CA ALA A 502 -4.48 -38.22 26.06
C ALA A 502 -5.02 -37.10 25.13
N PRO A 503 -4.32 -36.78 24.04
CA PRO A 503 -4.75 -35.74 23.12
C PRO A 503 -6.01 -36.15 22.35
N ASP A 504 -6.98 -35.23 22.28
CA ASP A 504 -8.26 -35.42 21.58
C ASP A 504 -8.49 -34.31 20.55
N PRO A 505 -8.54 -34.62 19.24
CA PRO A 505 -8.83 -33.64 18.20
C PRO A 505 -10.32 -33.30 18.04
N GLN A 506 -11.23 -34.05 18.67
CA GLN A 506 -12.68 -33.91 18.44
C GLN A 506 -13.24 -32.54 18.86
N PRO A 507 -12.87 -31.96 20.02
CA PRO A 507 -13.36 -30.62 20.41
C PRO A 507 -12.98 -29.55 19.37
N LEU A 508 -11.73 -29.57 18.91
CA LEU A 508 -11.22 -28.63 17.91
C LEU A 508 -11.87 -28.83 16.54
N SER A 509 -12.05 -30.08 16.13
CA SER A 509 -12.77 -30.46 14.89
C SER A 509 -14.22 -29.95 14.91
N ALA A 510 -14.92 -30.11 16.04
CA ALA A 510 -16.30 -29.67 16.19
C ALA A 510 -16.43 -28.14 16.08
N LEU A 511 -15.54 -27.40 16.75
CA LEU A 511 -15.53 -25.95 16.73
C LEU A 511 -15.22 -25.38 15.34
N PHE A 512 -14.17 -25.87 14.68
CA PHE A 512 -13.88 -25.45 13.31
C PHE A 512 -14.97 -25.85 12.32
N SER A 513 -15.63 -26.99 12.52
CA SER A 513 -16.79 -27.38 11.72
C SER A 513 -17.97 -26.42 11.91
N GLN A 514 -18.19 -25.90 13.12
CA GLN A 514 -19.24 -24.90 13.38
C GLN A 514 -18.95 -23.60 12.63
N ILE A 515 -17.74 -23.05 12.77
CA ILE A 515 -17.35 -21.81 12.07
C ILE A 515 -17.46 -22.03 10.55
N LEU A 516 -16.93 -23.15 10.03
CA LEU A 516 -16.98 -23.48 8.61
C LEU A 516 -18.42 -23.56 8.07
N ARG A 517 -19.34 -24.19 8.82
CA ARG A 517 -20.76 -24.31 8.41
C ARG A 517 -21.44 -22.97 8.34
N ASP A 518 -21.23 -22.12 9.33
CA ASP A 518 -21.85 -20.79 9.37
C ASP A 518 -21.37 -19.92 8.21
N GLN A 519 -20.05 -19.94 7.94
CA GLN A 519 -19.48 -19.22 6.80
C GLN A 519 -19.94 -19.79 5.46
N THR A 520 -20.05 -21.11 5.35
CA THR A 520 -20.53 -21.76 4.11
C THR A 520 -21.99 -21.42 3.83
N ARG A 521 -22.84 -21.41 4.86
CA ARG A 521 -24.24 -21.01 4.72
C ARG A 521 -24.36 -19.58 4.20
N ARG A 522 -23.58 -18.66 4.77
CA ARG A 522 -23.53 -17.26 4.30
C ARG A 522 -23.06 -17.15 2.86
N ALA A 523 -22.00 -17.87 2.49
CA ALA A 523 -21.51 -17.91 1.11
C ALA A 523 -22.61 -18.41 0.15
N LEU A 524 -23.36 -19.45 0.51
CA LEU A 524 -24.47 -19.96 -0.30
C LEU A 524 -25.68 -19.02 -0.37
N ASP A 525 -25.95 -18.26 0.68
CA ASP A 525 -27.05 -17.29 0.73
C ASP A 525 -26.74 -16.04 -0.11
N ASN A 526 -25.48 -15.59 -0.09
CA ASN A 526 -25.02 -14.38 -0.78
C ASN A 526 -24.35 -14.63 -2.15
N ASN A 527 -24.32 -15.88 -2.61
CA ASN A 527 -23.55 -16.29 -3.79
C ASN A 527 -22.06 -15.88 -3.72
N GLY A 528 -21.50 -15.93 -2.50
CA GLY A 528 -20.11 -15.59 -2.22
C GLY A 528 -19.14 -16.75 -2.43
N MET A 529 -17.85 -16.45 -2.22
CA MET A 529 -16.76 -17.40 -2.33
C MET A 529 -16.81 -18.44 -1.19
N GLU A 530 -16.43 -19.68 -1.51
CA GLU A 530 -16.42 -20.76 -0.52
C GLU A 530 -15.34 -20.54 0.56
N PRO A 531 -15.64 -20.78 1.85
CA PRO A 531 -14.66 -20.66 2.91
C PRO A 531 -13.59 -21.75 2.81
N ILE A 532 -12.35 -21.38 3.16
CA ILE A 532 -11.19 -22.27 3.14
C ILE A 532 -10.67 -22.52 4.56
N MET A 533 -10.03 -23.67 4.78
CA MET A 533 -9.51 -24.06 6.10
C MET A 533 -8.53 -23.02 6.67
N CYS A 534 -7.69 -22.42 5.82
CA CYS A 534 -6.79 -21.33 6.25
C CYS A 534 -7.55 -20.10 6.76
N GLY A 535 -8.68 -19.77 6.14
CA GLY A 535 -9.51 -18.64 6.54
C GLY A 535 -10.27 -18.91 7.83
N ILE A 536 -10.81 -20.12 7.99
CA ILE A 536 -11.39 -20.58 9.26
C ILE A 536 -10.36 -20.53 10.38
N PHE A 537 -9.13 -20.96 10.09
CA PHE A 537 -8.03 -20.91 11.04
C PHE A 537 -7.69 -19.46 11.40
N GLN A 538 -7.61 -18.54 10.43
CA GLN A 538 -7.37 -17.13 10.71
C GLN A 538 -8.50 -16.46 11.50
N LEU A 539 -9.76 -16.79 11.21
CA LEU A 539 -10.89 -16.28 11.99
C LEU A 539 -10.84 -16.77 13.44
N ALA A 540 -10.46 -18.03 13.67
CA ALA A 540 -10.39 -18.60 15.00
C ALA A 540 -9.16 -18.14 15.81
N MET A 541 -8.05 -17.82 15.16
CA MET A 541 -6.74 -17.66 15.81
C MET A 541 -6.06 -16.32 15.56
N GLY A 542 -6.60 -15.47 14.68
CA GLY A 542 -5.99 -14.20 14.27
C GLY A 542 -5.94 -13.15 15.37
N ASN A 543 -6.20 -13.52 16.63
CA ASN A 543 -6.16 -12.63 17.77
C ASN A 543 -5.39 -13.26 18.94
N THR A 544 -4.30 -12.61 19.34
CA THR A 544 -3.41 -12.95 20.46
C THR A 544 -4.12 -13.00 21.82
N SER A 545 -5.34 -12.48 21.89
CA SER A 545 -6.19 -12.52 23.09
C SER A 545 -7.17 -13.70 23.12
N SER A 546 -7.37 -14.43 22.01
CA SER A 546 -8.36 -15.52 21.90
C SER A 546 -7.85 -16.91 22.25
N ALA A 547 -6.55 -17.14 22.13
CA ALA A 547 -5.86 -18.32 22.62
C ALA A 547 -4.60 -17.83 23.36
N PRO A 548 -4.53 -17.90 24.71
CA PRO A 548 -3.42 -17.34 25.46
C PRO A 548 -2.16 -18.19 25.26
N GLY A 549 -1.50 -18.08 24.10
CA GLY A 549 -0.25 -18.78 23.80
C GLY A 549 -0.17 -19.50 22.46
N TRP A 550 -1.11 -19.29 21.53
CA TRP A 550 -1.02 -19.78 20.15
C TRP A 550 -1.19 -18.61 19.18
N GLU A 551 -0.18 -18.33 18.35
CA GLU A 551 -0.21 -17.25 17.37
C GLU A 551 0.01 -17.83 15.97
N ILE A 552 -0.90 -17.53 15.05
CA ILE A 552 -0.61 -17.71 13.63
C ILE A 552 0.38 -16.64 13.23
N ASP A 553 1.41 -17.04 12.47
CA ASP A 553 2.24 -16.07 11.80
C ASP A 553 1.37 -15.18 10.90
N PRO A 554 1.21 -13.86 11.17
CA PRO A 554 0.38 -12.97 10.37
C PRO A 554 0.84 -12.90 8.91
N ALA A 555 2.04 -13.40 8.60
CA ALA A 555 2.54 -13.61 7.25
C ALA A 555 1.74 -14.67 6.43
N ILE A 556 0.88 -15.46 7.07
CA ILE A 556 0.05 -16.50 6.42
C ILE A 556 -1.29 -15.89 5.99
N LEU A 557 -1.34 -15.43 4.75
CA LEU A 557 -2.53 -14.79 4.17
C LEU A 557 -3.51 -15.84 3.64
N PRO A 558 -4.81 -15.77 3.98
CA PRO A 558 -5.81 -16.59 3.34
C PRO A 558 -5.89 -16.23 1.83
N GLY A 559 -6.15 -17.23 0.98
CA GLY A 559 -6.18 -17.08 -0.49
C GLY A 559 -4.82 -17.23 -1.20
N VAL A 560 -3.70 -17.27 -0.46
CA VAL A 560 -2.35 -17.58 -1.00
C VAL A 560 -1.94 -19.04 -0.76
N VAL A 561 -2.73 -19.74 0.07
CA VAL A 561 -2.47 -21.07 0.62
C VAL A 561 -3.25 -22.09 -0.22
N ASP A 562 -2.52 -22.88 -1.04
CA ASP A 562 -3.07 -23.96 -1.86
C ASP A 562 -3.52 -25.16 -0.99
N ALA A 563 -4.27 -26.10 -1.57
CA ALA A 563 -4.75 -27.33 -0.92
C ALA A 563 -3.65 -28.29 -0.38
N ARG A 564 -2.37 -27.94 -0.54
CA ARG A 564 -1.19 -28.67 -0.03
C ARG A 564 -0.34 -27.83 0.93
N SER A 565 -0.81 -26.66 1.32
CA SER A 565 0.03 -25.74 2.07
C SER A 565 0.17 -26.15 3.53
N VAL A 566 1.43 -26.23 3.95
CA VAL A 566 1.83 -26.39 5.33
C VAL A 566 2.05 -25.00 5.94
N VAL A 567 1.31 -24.72 7.00
CA VAL A 567 1.31 -23.48 7.78
C VAL A 567 2.21 -23.68 8.99
N GLU A 568 3.05 -22.69 9.25
CA GLU A 568 3.85 -22.63 10.48
C GLU A 568 3.06 -21.89 11.56
N ILE A 569 2.95 -22.52 12.73
CA ILE A 569 2.19 -22.03 13.86
C ILE A 569 3.15 -21.90 15.02
N ARG A 570 3.20 -20.70 15.59
CA ARG A 570 4.04 -20.43 16.75
C ARG A 570 3.24 -20.75 17.99
N CYS A 571 3.80 -21.58 18.86
CA CYS A 571 3.26 -21.83 20.18
C CYS A 571 4.16 -21.12 21.22
N PRO A 572 3.86 -19.86 21.60
CA PRO A 572 4.55 -19.14 22.66
C PRO A 572 4.81 -19.96 23.94
N GLN A 573 3.90 -20.84 24.34
CA GLN A 573 4.02 -21.65 25.56
C GLN A 573 5.11 -22.73 25.45
N LEU A 574 5.34 -23.26 24.25
CA LEU A 574 6.32 -24.31 23.98
C LEU A 574 7.65 -23.77 23.44
N ALA A 575 7.72 -22.47 23.11
CA ALA A 575 8.83 -21.86 22.36
C ALA A 575 9.18 -22.63 21.07
N GLU A 576 8.21 -23.36 20.51
CA GLU A 576 8.36 -24.20 19.32
C GLU A 576 7.52 -23.65 18.15
N VAL A 577 8.03 -23.85 16.93
CA VAL A 577 7.27 -23.67 15.68
C VAL A 577 6.80 -25.04 15.23
N ARG A 578 5.48 -25.20 15.08
CA ARG A 578 4.88 -26.44 14.56
C ARG A 578 4.38 -26.23 13.14
N ARG A 579 4.37 -27.31 12.35
CA ARG A 579 3.94 -27.31 10.95
C ARG A 579 2.65 -28.09 10.83
N TRP A 580 1.57 -27.46 10.35
CA TRP A 580 0.27 -28.10 10.12
C TRP A 580 -0.14 -27.98 8.66
N ALA A 581 -0.69 -29.04 8.07
CA ALA A 581 -1.23 -29.00 6.73
C ALA A 581 -2.70 -28.55 6.77
N LEU A 582 -3.02 -27.40 6.19
CA LEU A 582 -4.39 -26.91 6.08
C LEU A 582 -4.89 -27.18 4.67
N LYS A 583 -5.89 -28.07 4.55
CA LYS A 583 -6.42 -28.52 3.26
C LYS A 583 -7.91 -28.20 3.17
N THR A 584 -8.37 -27.84 1.97
CA THR A 584 -9.78 -27.55 1.71
C THR A 584 -10.25 -28.34 0.49
N LEU A 585 -11.33 -29.10 0.65
CA LEU A 585 -12.10 -29.69 -0.43
C LEU A 585 -13.36 -28.87 -0.59
N THR A 586 -13.45 -28.13 -1.70
CA THR A 586 -14.58 -27.24 -1.99
C THR A 586 -15.88 -28.03 -2.20
N LEU A 587 -17.02 -27.44 -1.85
CA LEU A 587 -18.35 -27.98 -2.10
C LEU A 587 -18.58 -28.17 -3.61
N ARG A 588 -18.14 -27.23 -4.45
CA ARG A 588 -18.14 -27.39 -5.92
C ARG A 588 -17.28 -28.57 -6.39
N GLY A 589 -16.08 -28.76 -5.83
CA GLY A 589 -15.22 -29.90 -6.17
C GLY A 589 -15.81 -31.24 -5.70
N MET A 590 -16.47 -31.26 -4.55
CA MET A 590 -17.23 -32.43 -4.06
C MET A 590 -18.40 -32.77 -4.98
N TRP A 591 -19.11 -31.75 -5.47
CA TRP A 591 -20.21 -31.94 -6.40
C TRP A 591 -19.73 -32.46 -7.75
N ARG A 592 -18.66 -31.88 -8.33
CA ARG A 592 -18.07 -32.33 -9.60
C ARG A 592 -17.49 -33.74 -9.50
N GLY A 593 -16.91 -34.11 -8.36
CA GLY A 593 -16.44 -35.48 -8.11
C GLY A 593 -17.57 -36.50 -8.18
N ALA A 594 -18.76 -36.15 -7.69
CA ALA A 594 -19.95 -37.00 -7.77
C ALA A 594 -20.65 -36.95 -9.15
N ASN A 595 -20.52 -35.84 -9.88
CA ASN A 595 -21.20 -35.57 -11.16
C ASN A 595 -20.19 -35.21 -12.26
N PRO A 596 -19.32 -36.15 -12.70
CA PRO A 596 -18.20 -35.84 -13.58
C PRO A 596 -18.59 -35.42 -15.01
N ASN A 597 -19.85 -35.65 -15.39
CA ASN A 597 -20.36 -35.33 -16.72
C ASN A 597 -21.17 -34.03 -16.76
N GLU A 598 -21.30 -33.31 -15.64
CA GLU A 598 -22.07 -32.07 -15.54
C GLU A 598 -21.12 -30.87 -15.36
N GLU A 599 -21.42 -29.75 -16.02
CA GLU A 599 -20.50 -28.61 -16.08
C GLU A 599 -20.45 -27.81 -14.77
N GLU A 600 -21.61 -27.37 -14.26
CA GLU A 600 -21.68 -26.59 -13.03
C GLU A 600 -22.93 -26.88 -12.19
N PRO A 601 -22.78 -26.95 -10.85
CA PRO A 601 -23.91 -27.10 -9.94
C PRO A 601 -24.75 -25.83 -9.85
N SER A 602 -26.06 -25.98 -9.72
CA SER A 602 -26.94 -24.89 -9.27
C SER A 602 -26.71 -24.57 -7.79
N ALA A 603 -27.05 -23.35 -7.36
CA ALA A 603 -26.98 -22.97 -5.95
C ALA A 603 -27.82 -23.89 -5.04
N ASP A 604 -28.99 -24.33 -5.52
CA ASP A 604 -29.84 -25.27 -4.78
C ASP A 604 -29.21 -26.67 -4.66
N ALA A 605 -28.53 -27.15 -5.71
CA ALA A 605 -27.79 -28.41 -5.67
C ALA A 605 -26.62 -28.35 -4.66
N LEU A 606 -25.94 -27.21 -4.56
CA LEU A 606 -24.91 -26.98 -3.56
C LEU A 606 -25.50 -26.98 -2.14
N ARG A 607 -26.64 -26.30 -1.90
CA ARG A 607 -27.34 -26.31 -0.59
C ARG A 607 -27.78 -27.71 -0.17
N GLU A 608 -28.31 -28.49 -1.11
CA GLU A 608 -28.72 -29.88 -0.85
C GLU A 608 -27.51 -30.75 -0.53
N LEU A 609 -26.41 -30.61 -1.29
CA LEU A 609 -25.16 -31.33 -1.02
C LEU A 609 -24.58 -30.95 0.35
N HIS A 610 -24.53 -29.66 0.69
CA HIS A 610 -24.03 -29.17 1.98
C HIS A 610 -24.81 -29.78 3.15
N SER A 611 -26.15 -29.80 3.05
CA SER A 611 -27.02 -30.41 4.06
C SER A 611 -26.74 -31.91 4.23
N LYS A 612 -26.55 -32.64 3.12
CA LYS A 612 -26.18 -34.07 3.16
C LYS A 612 -24.83 -34.30 3.83
N LEU A 613 -23.82 -33.51 3.49
CA LEU A 613 -22.46 -33.66 4.05
C LEU A 613 -22.41 -33.39 5.56
N ILE A 614 -23.31 -32.58 6.12
CA ILE A 614 -23.41 -32.36 7.57
C ILE A 614 -23.85 -33.64 8.29
N GLU A 615 -24.86 -34.32 7.74
CA GLU A 615 -25.47 -35.52 8.32
C GLU A 615 -24.61 -36.78 8.15
N GLU A 616 -23.76 -36.82 7.12
CA GLU A 616 -22.91 -37.98 6.81
C GLU A 616 -21.82 -38.25 7.86
N ASP A 617 -21.65 -39.53 8.15
CA ASP A 617 -20.63 -40.13 9.01
C ASP A 617 -19.23 -39.99 8.37
N GLU A 618 -18.17 -39.97 9.19
CA GLU A 618 -16.78 -39.83 8.71
C GLU A 618 -16.38 -40.93 7.71
N GLU A 619 -16.78 -42.19 7.96
CA GLU A 619 -16.50 -43.34 7.07
C GLU A 619 -17.06 -43.13 5.66
N ARG A 620 -18.23 -42.50 5.54
CA ARG A 620 -18.83 -42.19 4.24
C ARG A 620 -18.15 -41.00 3.59
N LEU A 621 -17.80 -39.99 4.37
CA LEU A 621 -17.12 -38.79 3.87
C LEU A 621 -15.78 -39.13 3.22
N ILE A 622 -14.97 -39.99 3.85
CA ILE A 622 -13.65 -40.36 3.31
C ILE A 622 -13.73 -41.16 2.00
N GLU A 623 -14.85 -41.86 1.75
CA GLU A 623 -15.09 -42.63 0.53
C GLU A 623 -15.69 -41.80 -0.61
N ARG A 624 -15.99 -40.51 -0.39
CA ARG A 624 -16.55 -39.66 -1.46
C ARG A 624 -15.47 -39.30 -2.51
N PRO A 625 -15.85 -39.24 -3.80
CA PRO A 625 -14.99 -38.68 -4.83
C PRO A 625 -14.97 -37.15 -4.74
N TYR A 626 -13.79 -36.57 -4.89
CA TYR A 626 -13.55 -35.13 -4.99
C TYR A 626 -12.79 -34.82 -6.27
N TYR A 627 -13.30 -33.87 -7.04
CA TYR A 627 -12.64 -33.35 -8.23
C TYR A 627 -11.75 -32.15 -7.88
N THR A 628 -10.47 -32.21 -8.21
CA THR A 628 -9.50 -31.12 -7.99
C THR A 628 -9.42 -30.25 -9.24
N PRO A 629 -9.90 -28.98 -9.22
CA PRO A 629 -9.90 -28.12 -10.39
C PRO A 629 -8.50 -27.87 -10.97
N GLU A 630 -7.49 -27.76 -10.11
CA GLU A 630 -6.12 -27.43 -10.51
C GLU A 630 -5.44 -28.55 -11.31
N THR A 631 -5.72 -29.81 -10.98
CA THR A 631 -5.10 -30.98 -11.64
C THR A 631 -6.03 -31.65 -12.65
N GLY A 632 -7.34 -31.41 -12.57
CA GLY A 632 -8.35 -32.13 -13.33
C GLY A 632 -8.53 -33.58 -12.88
N GLU A 633 -7.96 -33.97 -11.74
CA GLU A 633 -8.01 -35.34 -11.23
C GLU A 633 -9.14 -35.51 -10.21
N THR A 634 -9.69 -36.73 -10.15
CA THR A 634 -10.65 -37.13 -9.12
C THR A 634 -10.00 -38.13 -8.18
N ALA A 635 -10.06 -37.86 -6.87
CA ALA A 635 -9.52 -38.73 -5.83
C ALA A 635 -10.52 -38.86 -4.68
N LEU A 636 -10.33 -39.86 -3.81
CA LEU A 636 -11.15 -40.02 -2.61
C LEU A 636 -10.77 -38.98 -1.56
N VAL A 637 -11.76 -38.45 -0.83
CA VAL A 637 -11.54 -37.50 0.29
C VAL A 637 -10.49 -38.01 1.27
N GLY A 638 -10.54 -39.32 1.60
CA GLY A 638 -9.59 -39.96 2.50
C GLY A 638 -8.12 -39.83 2.09
N SER A 639 -7.82 -39.76 0.78
CA SER A 639 -6.44 -39.58 0.30
C SER A 639 -5.83 -38.23 0.68
N TYR A 640 -6.67 -37.22 0.98
CA TYR A 640 -6.21 -35.92 1.44
C TYR A 640 -5.91 -35.92 2.95
N LEU A 641 -6.38 -36.93 3.70
CA LEU A 641 -6.03 -37.17 5.10
C LEU A 641 -4.76 -37.98 5.28
N ASP A 642 -4.14 -38.48 4.20
CA ASP A 642 -2.88 -39.21 4.34
C ASP A 642 -1.79 -38.25 4.84
N PRO A 643 -1.09 -38.61 5.92
CA PRO A 643 -0.16 -37.71 6.59
C PRO A 643 1.03 -37.41 5.69
N GLU A 644 1.40 -36.13 5.61
CA GLU A 644 2.80 -35.80 5.39
C GLU A 644 3.56 -36.26 6.65
N PRO A 645 4.74 -36.90 6.53
CA PRO A 645 5.44 -37.45 7.69
C PRO A 645 5.64 -36.35 8.75
N ASP A 646 5.16 -36.62 9.97
CA ASP A 646 5.27 -35.77 11.16
C ASP A 646 4.46 -34.45 11.15
N ILE A 647 3.47 -34.28 10.25
CA ILE A 647 2.64 -33.05 10.15
C ILE A 647 1.14 -33.36 10.36
N PRO A 648 0.47 -32.78 11.38
CA PRO A 648 -0.98 -32.85 11.53
C PRO A 648 -1.72 -32.26 10.31
N VAL A 649 -2.79 -32.92 9.88
CA VAL A 649 -3.61 -32.50 8.73
C VAL A 649 -4.98 -32.05 9.22
N PHE A 650 -5.38 -30.84 8.83
CA PHE A 650 -6.70 -30.27 9.02
C PHE A 650 -7.38 -30.17 7.66
N LEU A 651 -8.46 -30.93 7.45
CA LEU A 651 -9.16 -31.04 6.18
C LEU A 651 -10.58 -30.51 6.30
N ALA A 652 -10.85 -29.34 5.73
CA ALA A 652 -12.21 -28.85 5.53
C ALA A 652 -12.84 -29.59 4.34
N VAL A 653 -14.00 -30.23 4.56
CA VAL A 653 -14.71 -31.03 3.57
C VAL A 653 -16.05 -30.37 3.24
N GLY A 654 -16.16 -29.85 2.02
CA GLY A 654 -17.38 -29.31 1.43
C GLY A 654 -18.07 -28.25 2.27
N GLY A 655 -17.32 -27.45 3.04
CA GLY A 655 -17.90 -26.45 3.93
C GLY A 655 -18.74 -27.02 5.10
N ALA A 656 -18.69 -28.33 5.33
CA ALA A 656 -19.59 -29.05 6.23
C ALA A 656 -18.90 -29.66 7.45
N ARG A 657 -17.70 -30.23 7.29
CA ARG A 657 -16.92 -30.82 8.40
C ARG A 657 -15.44 -30.52 8.28
N VAL A 658 -14.78 -30.43 9.42
CA VAL A 658 -13.32 -30.37 9.52
C VAL A 658 -12.82 -31.68 10.12
N LEU A 659 -12.10 -32.46 9.34
CA LEU A 659 -11.47 -33.70 9.78
C LEU A 659 -10.03 -33.42 10.19
N ILE A 660 -9.61 -33.91 11.36
CA ILE A 660 -8.26 -33.68 11.90
C ILE A 660 -7.56 -35.02 12.09
N ARG A 661 -6.41 -35.18 11.45
CA ARG A 661 -5.52 -36.33 11.64
C ARG A 661 -4.21 -35.88 12.25
N ARG A 662 -3.84 -36.45 13.41
CA ARG A 662 -2.52 -36.23 14.03
C ARG A 662 -1.45 -37.07 13.31
N ALA A 663 -0.23 -36.56 13.32
CA ALA A 663 0.93 -37.23 12.73
C ALA A 663 1.40 -38.44 13.55
#